data_AF-A0A818JGM1-F1
#
_entry.id   AF-A0A818JGM1-F1
#
_cell.length_a   1.000
_cell.length_b   1.000
_cell.length_c   1.000
_cell.angle_alpha   90.00
_cell.angle_beta   90.00
_cell.angle_gamma   90.00
#
_symmetry.space_group_name_H-M   'P 1'
#
loop_
_entity.id
_entity.type
_entity.pdbx_description
1 polymer ?
#
loop_
_entity_poly.entity_id
_entity_poly.type
_entity_poly.pdbx_seq_one_letter_code
_entity_poly.pdbx_strand_id
1 'polypeptide(L)'
;MTLQLIPNGDLVFKGPFNVVSTTTLKLSNSGNERLAYKIKTTAPKRYCVKPNSGFLEPHGTANIQVMLQPHTSGQDDDRSKHKFMVQWVDVPNSYSDDVENFWKQDLSKLNVHDSKLKCIFNDDQPAAVVPNDSYGHKDIETTSTRPTQSTNAVDNRPQQQTNKNEQPTSASLNQRSVTNTSRDTNPLQNQHQDRQQDVSDDSNKLRLKQELDRLKDENENLKEKLKQQELRQRSTGSDRIDNPVIDRFKSNQQQQQKGLVLFGIALNEQLVLVAFVIALLFGFSLGYFLFSCVGMEFWRQLCAEHGISPEGKLESFATEGSDRKDVFFYQADDQHYIPRAVLLDLEPRVIDGIMKSPYKHLYNPENVYISKDGGGAGNNWAQGFYQGEKLYEEIFDIIDREADNGDSVEGFVLCHSIAGGTGSGMGSNILEKLNDRFPKKLIQTYSVFPMTNEVADVVVQPYNSVLTLKRLTENADCTVVLDNTALNRIATERLKKTTPTLAELNQLVSTIMSGSTSTLRYPGYMNNDLISLISSLIPTPRLHFLISAYTPLTSDNTESEVRKTTVLDVMRRLLQPKNVMVTTAARDRNVTHCYVSILNIIQGEVDPSEVHKSLMRIRERKLADFIPWGPASIQVALSKKSPYITTQHRVSGLMLANHTGISSLFDRICDHYDKLIKREAFVENFRRLPMFKDNLDEFYDSREVVQQLMDEYRAATTKDYVNFGNLQAGQTEQT
;
A
#
# COMPACT_ATOMS: atom_id res chain seq x y z
N MET A 1 2.92 -51.83 8.47
CA MET A 1 2.71 -50.39 8.24
C MET A 1 4.08 -49.75 8.22
N THR A 2 4.48 -49.14 7.10
CA THR A 2 5.78 -48.45 6.99
C THR A 2 5.81 -47.19 7.85
N LEU A 3 4.70 -46.45 7.95
CA LEU A 3 4.57 -45.27 8.80
C LEU A 3 3.73 -45.54 10.06
N GLN A 4 4.25 -45.17 11.23
CA GLN A 4 3.55 -45.23 12.52
C GLN A 4 3.21 -43.82 13.02
N LEU A 5 1.95 -43.63 13.45
CA LEU A 5 1.43 -42.36 13.98
C LEU A 5 1.23 -42.45 15.49
N ILE A 6 1.68 -41.43 16.23
CA ILE A 6 1.48 -41.31 17.68
C ILE A 6 0.99 -39.89 17.99
N PRO A 7 -0.25 -39.69 18.47
CA PRO A 7 -1.27 -40.70 18.78
C PRO A 7 -1.87 -41.36 17.51
N ASN A 8 -2.30 -42.62 17.64
CA ASN A 8 -2.94 -43.38 16.56
C ASN A 8 -4.47 -43.30 16.70
N GLY A 9 -5.09 -42.34 16.02
CA GLY A 9 -6.55 -42.21 15.93
C GLY A 9 -7.09 -40.85 16.35
N ASP A 10 -6.73 -40.35 17.53
CA ASP A 10 -7.35 -39.13 18.08
C ASP A 10 -6.31 -38.06 18.43
N LEU A 11 -6.54 -36.84 17.97
CA LEU A 11 -5.79 -35.63 18.32
C LEU A 11 -6.58 -34.84 19.36
N VAL A 12 -6.06 -34.81 20.58
CA VAL A 12 -6.72 -34.16 21.72
C VAL A 12 -6.21 -32.72 21.87
N PHE A 13 -7.14 -31.77 21.95
CA PHE A 13 -6.92 -30.35 22.23
C PHE A 13 -7.52 -29.99 23.59
N LYS A 14 -6.81 -29.16 24.37
CA LYS A 14 -7.21 -28.78 25.73
C LYS A 14 -7.52 -27.28 25.78
N GLY A 15 -8.63 -26.92 26.40
CA GLY A 15 -9.00 -25.52 26.62
C GLY A 15 -8.07 -24.78 27.58
N PRO A 16 -8.15 -23.44 27.67
CA PRO A 16 -9.18 -22.60 27.05
C PRO A 16 -8.89 -22.26 25.57
N PHE A 17 -9.91 -22.32 24.72
CA PHE A 17 -9.78 -22.13 23.25
C PHE A 17 -9.86 -20.66 22.79
N ASN A 18 -9.82 -19.72 23.73
CA ASN A 18 -9.63 -18.29 23.44
C ASN A 18 -8.15 -17.93 23.22
N VAL A 19 -7.25 -18.91 23.31
CA VAL A 19 -5.83 -18.84 22.98
C VAL A 19 -5.46 -20.04 22.09
N VAL A 20 -4.29 -20.00 21.46
CA VAL A 20 -3.83 -21.08 20.58
C VAL A 20 -3.61 -22.35 21.42
N SER A 21 -4.27 -23.46 21.04
CA SER A 21 -4.08 -24.78 21.66
C SER A 21 -3.27 -25.69 20.73
N THR A 22 -2.13 -26.20 21.21
CA THR A 22 -1.21 -27.03 20.42
C THR A 22 -1.22 -28.49 20.87
N THR A 23 -1.31 -29.41 19.92
CA THR A 23 -1.09 -30.86 20.13
C THR A 23 0.02 -31.36 19.20
N THR A 24 0.68 -32.45 19.55
CA THR A 24 1.81 -32.99 18.76
C THR A 24 1.47 -34.37 18.20
N LEU A 25 1.63 -34.51 16.89
CA LEU A 25 1.56 -35.78 16.17
C LEU A 25 2.98 -36.21 15.78
N LYS A 26 3.43 -37.36 16.28
CA LYS A 26 4.72 -37.95 15.91
C LYS A 26 4.51 -38.98 14.81
N LEU A 27 5.27 -38.82 13.72
CA LEU A 27 5.37 -39.77 12.61
C LEU A 27 6.69 -40.52 12.74
N SER A 28 6.67 -41.85 12.63
CA SER A 28 7.86 -42.70 12.68
C SER A 28 7.90 -43.62 11.46
N ASN A 29 8.94 -43.53 10.64
CA ASN A 29 9.19 -44.47 9.56
C ASN A 29 9.82 -45.72 10.16
N SER A 30 9.16 -46.86 10.04
CA SER A 30 9.68 -48.18 10.45
C SER A 30 10.19 -49.00 9.26
N GLY A 31 10.05 -48.48 8.04
CA GLY A 31 10.53 -49.08 6.80
C GLY A 31 11.98 -48.72 6.47
N ASN A 32 12.51 -49.43 5.46
CA ASN A 32 13.87 -49.28 4.96
C ASN A 32 13.98 -48.29 3.77
N GLU A 33 12.84 -47.81 3.28
CA GLU A 33 12.73 -46.83 2.20
C GLU A 33 12.38 -45.45 2.74
N ARG A 34 12.84 -44.40 2.07
CA ARG A 34 12.46 -43.02 2.38
C ARG A 34 10.99 -42.82 2.01
N LEU A 35 10.26 -42.02 2.79
CA LEU A 35 8.87 -41.71 2.50
C LEU A 35 8.62 -40.20 2.44
N ALA A 36 7.71 -39.79 1.57
CA ALA A 36 7.13 -38.45 1.57
C ALA A 36 5.80 -38.48 2.30
N TYR A 37 5.53 -37.54 3.19
CA TYR A 37 4.24 -37.40 3.88
C TYR A 37 3.59 -36.04 3.63
N LYS A 38 2.26 -36.00 3.69
CA LYS A 38 1.43 -34.78 3.62
C LYS A 38 0.22 -34.90 4.53
N ILE A 39 -0.06 -33.83 5.27
CA ILE A 39 -1.14 -33.77 6.26
C ILE A 39 -2.20 -32.79 5.79
N LYS A 40 -3.45 -33.26 5.73
CA LYS A 40 -4.62 -32.50 5.31
C LYS A 40 -5.65 -32.46 6.44
N THR A 41 -6.49 -31.44 6.48
CA THR A 41 -7.57 -31.28 7.46
C THR A 41 -8.87 -30.89 6.78
N THR A 42 -10.01 -31.27 7.34
CA THR A 42 -11.33 -30.83 6.89
C THR A 42 -11.64 -29.37 7.28
N ALA A 43 -10.83 -28.75 8.13
CA ALA A 43 -11.01 -27.38 8.61
C ALA A 43 -9.71 -26.53 8.52
N PRO A 44 -9.17 -26.29 7.31
CA PRO A 44 -7.85 -25.65 7.14
C PRO A 44 -7.77 -24.23 7.70
N LYS A 45 -8.90 -23.51 7.78
CA LYS A 45 -8.97 -22.16 8.37
C LYS A 45 -8.81 -22.14 9.89
N ARG A 46 -8.95 -23.28 10.57
CA ARG A 46 -8.92 -23.38 12.05
C ARG A 46 -7.63 -23.96 12.61
N TYR A 47 -6.87 -24.68 11.79
CA TYR A 47 -5.69 -25.41 12.24
C TYR A 47 -4.47 -25.03 11.43
N CYS A 48 -3.36 -24.78 12.13
CA CYS A 48 -2.05 -24.64 11.52
C CYS A 48 -1.22 -25.90 11.82
N VAL A 49 -0.68 -26.54 10.79
CA VAL A 49 0.14 -27.77 10.91
C VAL A 49 1.58 -27.44 10.51
N LYS A 50 2.55 -27.73 11.38
CA LYS A 50 3.97 -27.47 11.13
C LYS A 50 4.87 -28.64 11.55
N PRO A 51 5.66 -29.22 10.63
CA PRO A 51 5.54 -29.13 9.16
C PRO A 51 4.26 -29.82 8.64
N ASN A 52 3.66 -29.32 7.55
CA ASN A 52 2.46 -29.93 6.93
C ASN A 52 2.79 -31.00 5.88
N SER A 53 4.04 -31.06 5.41
CA SER A 53 4.57 -32.09 4.54
C SER A 53 6.09 -32.18 4.72
N GLY A 54 6.68 -33.31 4.33
CA GLY A 54 8.12 -33.49 4.39
C GLY A 54 8.56 -34.86 3.88
N PHE A 55 9.87 -35.06 3.80
CA PHE A 55 10.46 -36.39 3.65
C PHE A 55 10.83 -36.94 5.03
N LEU A 56 10.72 -38.26 5.19
CA LEU A 56 11.13 -38.99 6.38
C LEU A 56 12.06 -40.12 5.96
N GLU A 57 13.30 -40.03 6.42
CA GLU A 57 14.33 -41.03 6.15
C GLU A 57 13.96 -42.40 6.75
N PRO A 58 14.54 -43.51 6.26
CA PRO A 58 14.43 -44.82 6.89
C PRO A 58 14.73 -44.76 8.38
N HIS A 59 13.89 -45.36 9.22
CA HIS A 59 13.98 -45.30 10.69
C HIS A 59 13.90 -43.88 11.31
N GLY A 60 13.57 -42.86 10.52
CA GLY A 60 13.45 -41.47 10.96
C GLY A 60 12.14 -41.17 11.67
N THR A 61 12.14 -40.11 12.49
CA THR A 61 10.93 -39.60 13.16
C THR A 61 10.74 -38.11 12.91
N ALA A 62 9.50 -37.67 12.69
CA ALA A 62 9.13 -36.26 12.58
C ALA A 62 8.06 -35.92 13.62
N ASN A 63 8.24 -34.78 14.31
CA ASN A 63 7.25 -34.24 15.22
C ASN A 63 6.48 -33.12 14.52
N ILE A 64 5.18 -33.30 14.42
CA ILE A 64 4.25 -32.39 13.75
C ILE A 64 3.46 -31.64 14.82
N GLN A 65 3.56 -30.32 14.83
CA GLN A 65 2.73 -29.47 15.67
C GLN A 65 1.42 -29.17 14.96
N VAL A 66 0.30 -29.51 15.59
CA VAL A 66 -1.05 -29.16 15.14
C VAL A 66 -1.62 -28.14 16.11
N MET A 67 -1.79 -26.91 15.64
CA MET A 67 -2.20 -25.75 16.43
C MET A 67 -3.62 -25.33 16.06
N LEU A 68 -4.54 -25.36 17.02
CA LEU A 68 -5.89 -24.82 16.91
C LEU A 68 -5.86 -23.30 17.14
N GLN A 69 -6.43 -22.53 16.23
CA GLN A 69 -6.50 -21.07 16.31
C GLN A 69 -7.56 -20.60 17.34
N PRO A 70 -7.35 -19.45 18.02
CA PRO A 70 -8.28 -18.92 19.01
C PRO A 70 -9.66 -18.64 18.40
N HIS A 71 -10.73 -18.93 19.14
CA HIS A 71 -12.09 -18.62 18.72
C HIS A 71 -12.99 -18.21 19.91
N THR A 72 -13.88 -17.24 19.70
CA THR A 72 -14.83 -16.76 20.71
C THR A 72 -15.93 -17.79 20.96
N SER A 73 -16.16 -18.12 22.23
CA SER A 73 -17.19 -19.06 22.66
C SER A 73 -18.58 -18.53 22.28
N GLY A 74 -19.21 -19.16 21.28
CA GLY A 74 -20.54 -18.79 20.77
C GLY A 74 -20.77 -19.13 19.30
N GLN A 75 -19.70 -19.38 18.53
CA GLN A 75 -19.80 -19.98 17.20
C GLN A 75 -19.43 -21.47 17.27
N ASP A 76 -20.37 -22.32 16.88
CA ASP A 76 -20.23 -23.71 16.40
C ASP A 76 -20.61 -24.87 17.33
N ASP A 77 -21.67 -25.55 16.86
CA ASP A 77 -22.18 -26.87 17.20
C ASP A 77 -21.32 -28.02 16.57
N ASP A 78 -20.14 -27.69 16.02
CA ASP A 78 -19.42 -28.52 15.04
C ASP A 78 -18.04 -29.03 15.51
N ARG A 79 -17.68 -28.81 16.78
CA ARG A 79 -16.36 -29.19 17.35
C ARG A 79 -16.05 -30.69 17.20
N SER A 80 -17.05 -31.56 17.10
CA SER A 80 -16.89 -33.01 17.02
C SER A 80 -16.67 -33.59 15.61
N LYS A 81 -16.62 -32.76 14.55
CA LYS A 81 -16.55 -33.24 13.15
C LYS A 81 -15.20 -33.06 12.44
N HIS A 82 -14.25 -32.33 13.04
CA HIS A 82 -12.96 -32.07 12.40
C HIS A 82 -12.08 -33.33 12.32
N LYS A 83 -11.56 -33.61 11.12
CA LYS A 83 -10.70 -34.77 10.84
C LYS A 83 -9.41 -34.34 10.16
N PHE A 84 -8.32 -35.04 10.47
CA PHE A 84 -7.06 -34.95 9.78
C PHE A 84 -6.82 -36.22 8.96
N MET A 85 -6.10 -36.09 7.85
CA MET A 85 -5.67 -37.20 7.02
C MET A 85 -4.17 -37.07 6.76
N VAL A 86 -3.40 -38.08 7.13
CA VAL A 86 -1.97 -38.20 6.86
C VAL A 86 -1.81 -39.13 5.68
N GLN A 87 -1.26 -38.63 4.57
CA GLN A 87 -0.95 -39.42 3.39
C GLN A 87 0.56 -39.63 3.29
N TRP A 88 1.00 -40.79 2.82
CA TRP A 88 2.41 -41.04 2.54
C TRP A 88 2.62 -41.93 1.32
N VAL A 89 3.80 -41.78 0.71
CA VAL A 89 4.25 -42.54 -0.46
C VAL A 89 5.71 -42.91 -0.24
N ASP A 90 6.08 -44.14 -0.57
CA ASP A 90 7.48 -44.57 -0.56
C ASP A 90 8.21 -43.97 -1.78
N VAL A 91 9.37 -43.34 -1.53
CA VAL A 91 10.14 -42.59 -2.53
C VAL A 91 11.56 -43.18 -2.61
N PRO A 92 12.10 -43.44 -3.81
CA PRO A 92 13.47 -43.90 -3.94
C PRO A 92 14.48 -42.93 -3.33
N ASN A 93 15.54 -43.45 -2.69
CA ASN A 93 16.58 -42.63 -2.06
C ASN A 93 17.33 -41.70 -3.03
N SER A 94 17.19 -41.88 -4.35
CA SER A 94 17.81 -41.05 -5.39
C SER A 94 16.96 -39.82 -5.81
N TYR A 95 15.80 -39.61 -5.20
CA TYR A 95 14.90 -38.49 -5.55
C TYR A 95 15.42 -37.15 -4.98
N SER A 96 15.68 -36.17 -5.85
CA SER A 96 16.31 -34.88 -5.48
C SER A 96 15.39 -33.65 -5.57
N ASP A 97 14.13 -33.79 -5.96
CA ASP A 97 13.22 -32.64 -6.06
C ASP A 97 12.64 -32.24 -4.69
N ASP A 98 12.27 -30.97 -4.56
CA ASP A 98 11.62 -30.43 -3.36
C ASP A 98 10.26 -31.07 -3.07
N VAL A 99 9.94 -31.22 -1.79
CA VAL A 99 8.69 -31.85 -1.28
C VAL A 99 7.43 -31.22 -1.91
N GLU A 100 7.42 -29.91 -2.12
CA GLU A 100 6.27 -29.20 -2.69
C GLU A 100 6.03 -29.54 -4.17
N ASN A 101 7.10 -29.80 -4.92
CA ASN A 101 7.02 -30.19 -6.33
C ASN A 101 6.60 -31.66 -6.45
N PHE A 102 7.06 -32.54 -5.56
CA PHE A 102 6.62 -33.94 -5.52
C PHE A 102 5.10 -34.07 -5.42
N TRP A 103 4.46 -33.32 -4.52
CA TRP A 103 3.01 -33.39 -4.31
C TRP A 103 2.17 -32.66 -5.39
N LYS A 104 2.80 -31.99 -6.37
CA LYS A 104 2.15 -31.39 -7.55
C LYS A 104 2.18 -32.30 -8.79
N GLN A 105 2.99 -33.36 -8.76
CA GLN A 105 3.06 -34.34 -9.85
C GLN A 105 1.81 -35.22 -9.88
N ASP A 106 1.60 -35.93 -11.00
CA ASP A 106 0.45 -36.83 -11.15
C ASP A 106 0.58 -38.07 -10.25
N LEU A 107 -0.08 -38.01 -9.09
CA LEU A 107 -0.04 -39.05 -8.05
C LEU A 107 -0.84 -40.30 -8.41
N SER A 108 -1.61 -40.30 -9.51
CA SER A 108 -2.46 -41.44 -9.92
C SER A 108 -1.68 -42.72 -10.26
N LYS A 109 -0.37 -42.58 -10.49
CA LYS A 109 0.56 -43.67 -10.82
C LYS A 109 1.34 -44.19 -9.62
N LEU A 110 1.13 -43.62 -8.43
CA LEU A 110 1.86 -43.95 -7.20
C LEU A 110 0.93 -44.66 -6.19
N ASN A 111 1.49 -45.58 -5.40
CA ASN A 111 0.75 -46.24 -4.34
C ASN A 111 0.65 -45.33 -3.10
N VAL A 112 -0.41 -44.52 -3.03
CA VAL A 112 -0.62 -43.58 -1.93
C VAL A 112 -1.32 -44.27 -0.76
N HIS A 113 -0.67 -44.25 0.40
CA HIS A 113 -1.24 -44.72 1.65
C HIS A 113 -1.83 -43.56 2.47
N ASP A 114 -2.91 -43.79 3.22
CA ASP A 114 -3.52 -42.78 4.10
C ASP A 114 -3.93 -43.32 5.48
N SER A 115 -3.97 -42.42 6.46
CA SER A 115 -4.51 -42.66 7.81
C SER A 115 -5.29 -41.44 8.29
N LYS A 116 -6.42 -41.66 8.95
CA LYS A 116 -7.34 -40.59 9.39
C LYS A 116 -7.31 -40.45 10.90
N LEU A 117 -7.27 -39.21 11.37
CA LEU A 117 -7.29 -38.83 12.78
C LEU A 117 -8.53 -37.97 13.07
N LYS A 118 -9.17 -38.15 14.22
CA LYS A 118 -10.30 -37.32 14.69
C LYS A 118 -9.81 -36.31 15.72
N CYS A 119 -10.45 -35.14 15.78
CA CYS A 119 -10.14 -34.16 16.81
C CYS A 119 -11.07 -34.34 18.02
N ILE A 120 -10.48 -34.34 19.22
CA ILE A 120 -11.22 -34.36 20.49
C ILE A 120 -10.88 -33.08 21.25
N PHE A 121 -11.90 -32.43 21.80
CA PHE A 121 -11.77 -31.17 22.53
C PHE A 121 -12.20 -31.39 23.98
N ASN A 122 -11.29 -31.15 24.93
CA ASN A 122 -11.58 -31.28 26.35
C ASN A 122 -11.64 -29.88 26.98
N ASP A 123 -12.82 -29.52 27.49
CA ASP A 123 -13.12 -28.23 28.13
C ASP A 123 -12.81 -28.21 29.65
N ASP A 124 -12.24 -29.27 30.22
CA ASP A 124 -12.03 -29.37 31.68
C ASP A 124 -10.75 -28.68 32.18
N GLN A 125 -10.91 -27.56 32.88
CA GLN A 125 -10.59 -27.49 34.32
C GLN A 125 -11.45 -26.46 35.09
N PRO A 126 -11.79 -26.73 36.37
CA PRO A 126 -12.53 -25.82 37.24
C PRO A 126 -11.66 -24.66 37.75
N ALA A 127 -12.32 -23.57 38.12
CA ALA A 127 -11.74 -22.44 38.83
C ALA A 127 -10.89 -22.90 40.03
N ALA A 128 -9.62 -22.53 40.07
CA ALA A 128 -8.83 -22.62 41.28
C ALA A 128 -9.34 -21.55 42.27
N VAL A 129 -10.25 -21.99 43.14
CA VAL A 129 -10.63 -21.34 44.38
C VAL A 129 -9.40 -21.27 45.28
N VAL A 130 -9.17 -20.10 45.85
CA VAL A 130 -8.22 -19.86 46.95
C VAL A 130 -8.79 -20.47 48.24
N PRO A 131 -8.05 -21.33 48.97
CA PRO A 131 -8.34 -21.58 50.37
C PRO A 131 -7.20 -21.06 51.26
N ASN A 132 -7.62 -20.36 52.31
CA ASN A 132 -6.85 -19.68 53.34
C ASN A 132 -5.70 -20.49 53.96
N ASP A 133 -4.72 -19.73 54.42
CA ASP A 133 -3.75 -20.09 55.45
C ASP A 133 -4.38 -20.86 56.62
N SER A 134 -3.69 -21.89 57.12
CA SER A 134 -3.00 -21.88 58.43
C SER A 134 -2.99 -23.21 59.21
N TYR A 135 -1.84 -23.45 59.86
CA TYR A 135 -1.50 -24.37 60.98
C TYR A 135 -1.47 -25.90 60.79
N GLY A 136 -0.24 -26.45 60.70
CA GLY A 136 0.45 -27.01 61.88
C GLY A 136 0.24 -28.49 62.28
N HIS A 137 1.39 -29.20 62.29
CA HIS A 137 1.86 -30.26 63.20
C HIS A 137 1.72 -31.78 62.90
N LYS A 138 2.91 -32.43 62.92
CA LYS A 138 3.30 -33.78 63.45
C LYS A 138 2.84 -35.02 62.65
N ASP A 139 3.56 -36.14 62.51
CA ASP A 139 4.83 -36.69 63.00
C ASP A 139 5.11 -38.02 62.21
N ILE A 140 6.41 -38.42 62.11
CA ILE A 140 6.98 -39.80 62.19
C ILE A 140 6.92 -40.86 61.02
N GLU A 141 8.14 -41.26 60.58
CA GLU A 141 8.74 -42.58 60.17
C GLU A 141 8.06 -43.52 59.14
N THR A 142 8.70 -44.44 58.36
CA THR A 142 10.05 -45.04 58.12
C THR A 142 9.98 -45.79 56.75
N THR A 143 11.00 -45.85 55.86
CA THR A 143 11.99 -46.95 55.66
C THR A 143 12.80 -46.65 54.36
N SER A 144 14.15 -46.55 54.38
CA SER A 144 15.18 -47.54 53.94
C SER A 144 15.13 -47.93 52.44
N THR A 145 16.17 -47.84 51.59
CA THR A 145 17.59 -48.29 51.70
C THR A 145 18.55 -47.58 50.71
N ARG A 146 19.81 -47.53 51.14
CA ARG A 146 21.12 -47.11 50.52
C ARG A 146 21.64 -48.11 49.44
N PRO A 147 22.85 -47.99 48.80
CA PRO A 147 24.18 -47.50 49.30
C PRO A 147 25.00 -46.66 48.27
N THR A 148 26.18 -46.03 48.46
CA THR A 148 27.27 -45.93 49.49
C THR A 148 28.16 -44.72 49.06
N GLN A 149 28.44 -43.74 49.94
CA GLN A 149 29.74 -43.39 50.60
C GLN A 149 30.94 -43.07 49.66
N SER A 150 31.66 -41.95 49.82
CA SER A 150 32.46 -41.64 51.01
C SER A 150 32.84 -40.15 51.15
N THR A 151 33.17 -39.79 52.39
CA THR A 151 33.34 -38.47 53.00
C THR A 151 34.81 -38.06 53.08
N ASN A 152 35.10 -36.76 53.27
CA ASN A 152 35.69 -36.24 54.51
C ASN A 152 35.96 -34.71 54.43
N ALA A 153 35.60 -34.03 55.52
CA ALA A 153 35.92 -32.63 55.82
C ALA A 153 37.27 -32.53 56.55
N VAL A 154 37.82 -31.31 56.67
CA VAL A 154 38.31 -30.69 57.94
C VAL A 154 38.84 -29.27 57.67
N ASP A 155 38.54 -28.38 58.63
CA ASP A 155 38.90 -26.98 58.81
C ASP A 155 40.37 -26.58 58.60
N ASN A 156 40.61 -25.32 58.16
CA ASN A 156 41.28 -24.29 58.99
C ASN A 156 41.48 -22.93 58.26
N ARG A 157 41.22 -21.85 59.01
CA ARG A 157 41.59 -20.43 58.81
C ARG A 157 43.11 -20.19 59.04
N PRO A 158 43.71 -18.98 58.94
CA PRO A 158 43.36 -17.71 58.25
C PRO A 158 44.56 -16.92 57.62
N GLN A 159 44.26 -15.74 57.06
CA GLN A 159 44.98 -14.44 57.22
C GLN A 159 46.17 -13.99 56.33
N GLN A 160 46.18 -12.64 56.12
CA GLN A 160 47.22 -11.66 55.70
C GLN A 160 47.24 -11.24 54.21
N GLN A 161 46.86 -10.00 53.86
CA GLN A 161 47.60 -8.71 53.96
C GLN A 161 48.89 -8.74 53.10
N THR A 162 49.21 -7.82 52.18
CA THR A 162 49.02 -6.36 52.12
C THR A 162 49.65 -5.82 50.80
N ASN A 163 49.13 -4.68 50.29
CA ASN A 163 49.84 -3.52 49.68
C ASN A 163 50.76 -3.71 48.44
N LYS A 164 51.00 -2.76 47.53
CA LYS A 164 50.62 -1.36 47.25
C LYS A 164 51.27 -0.99 45.89
N ASN A 165 50.67 -0.02 45.18
CA ASN A 165 51.30 1.05 44.33
C ASN A 165 52.18 0.60 43.12
N GLU A 166 52.32 1.28 41.98
CA GLU A 166 52.13 2.66 41.52
C GLU A 166 52.20 2.66 39.96
N GLN A 167 51.65 3.71 39.32
CA GLN A 167 51.75 4.06 37.88
C GLN A 167 52.80 5.18 37.69
N PRO A 168 53.03 5.78 36.50
CA PRO A 168 53.03 5.33 35.08
C PRO A 168 54.23 5.91 34.26
N THR A 169 54.47 5.50 32.99
CA THR A 169 54.96 6.40 31.89
C THR A 169 55.13 5.73 30.51
N SER A 170 54.57 6.41 29.48
CA SER A 170 55.03 6.69 28.10
C SER A 170 55.59 5.64 27.10
N ALA A 171 54.94 5.62 25.93
CA ALA A 171 55.46 5.81 24.55
C ALA A 171 56.13 4.69 23.71
N SER A 172 55.62 4.60 22.47
CA SER A 172 56.26 4.37 21.14
C SER A 172 56.63 2.95 20.62
N LEU A 173 55.95 2.61 19.51
CA LEU A 173 56.40 2.11 18.18
C LEU A 173 57.37 0.90 18.01
N ASN A 174 56.93 0.06 17.06
CA ASN A 174 57.66 -0.76 16.06
C ASN A 174 57.93 -2.27 16.26
N GLN A 175 57.23 -3.02 15.39
CA GLN A 175 57.73 -4.06 14.46
C GLN A 175 58.34 -5.40 14.94
N ARG A 176 57.65 -6.45 14.48
CA ARG A 176 58.10 -7.70 13.81
C ARG A 176 58.54 -8.93 14.62
N SER A 177 58.00 -10.06 14.11
CA SER A 177 58.51 -11.45 14.04
C SER A 177 58.28 -12.44 15.20
N VAL A 178 57.22 -13.23 15.03
CA VAL A 178 57.14 -14.72 15.05
C VAL A 178 58.06 -15.51 16.00
N THR A 179 57.45 -16.24 16.94
CA THR A 179 57.74 -17.67 17.22
C THR A 179 56.58 -18.29 18.01
N ASN A 180 56.17 -19.50 17.61
CA ASN A 180 55.08 -20.30 18.20
C ASN A 180 55.50 -20.94 19.53
N THR A 181 54.57 -21.03 20.50
CA THR A 181 54.36 -22.22 21.36
C THR A 181 53.05 -22.10 22.18
N SER A 182 52.06 -22.89 21.75
CA SER A 182 51.10 -23.73 22.51
C SER A 182 50.55 -23.31 23.90
N ARG A 183 49.22 -23.14 23.92
CA ARG A 183 48.20 -23.71 24.86
C ARG A 183 48.01 -23.15 26.29
N ASP A 184 46.84 -22.54 26.48
CA ASP A 184 45.79 -22.84 27.49
C ASP A 184 45.25 -21.61 28.24
N THR A 185 44.10 -21.09 27.80
CA THR A 185 43.30 -20.07 28.50
C THR A 185 42.12 -20.71 29.23
N ASN A 186 42.07 -20.52 30.55
CA ASN A 186 40.97 -20.97 31.41
C ASN A 186 39.77 -19.99 31.38
N PRO A 187 38.52 -20.46 31.28
CA PRO A 187 37.32 -19.64 31.16
C PRO A 187 36.61 -19.44 32.51
N LEU A 188 37.02 -18.49 33.35
CA LEU A 188 36.31 -18.21 34.63
C LEU A 188 36.17 -16.73 34.98
N GLN A 189 36.36 -15.81 34.02
CA GLN A 189 36.26 -14.36 34.28
C GLN A 189 35.09 -13.64 33.59
N ASN A 190 34.16 -14.38 32.97
CA ASN A 190 32.95 -13.80 32.35
C ASN A 190 31.66 -13.94 33.20
N GLN A 191 31.62 -14.77 34.25
CA GLN A 191 30.35 -15.04 34.96
C GLN A 191 29.87 -13.94 35.93
N HIS A 192 30.71 -12.94 36.24
CA HIS A 192 30.34 -11.87 37.16
C HIS A 192 29.90 -10.55 36.49
N GLN A 193 30.16 -10.37 35.19
CA GLN A 193 29.58 -9.25 34.42
C GLN A 193 28.18 -9.60 33.87
N ASP A 194 27.93 -10.86 33.51
CA ASP A 194 26.62 -11.30 33.00
C ASP A 194 25.51 -11.22 34.06
N ARG A 195 25.81 -11.51 35.35
CA ARG A 195 24.81 -11.45 36.42
C ARG A 195 24.34 -10.05 36.80
N GLN A 196 25.10 -8.99 36.50
CA GLN A 196 24.67 -7.61 36.74
C GLN A 196 23.87 -7.03 35.58
N GLN A 197 24.06 -7.56 34.36
CA GLN A 197 23.23 -7.22 33.20
C GLN A 197 21.85 -7.88 33.26
N ASP A 198 21.76 -9.15 33.66
CA ASP A 198 20.49 -9.89 33.76
C ASP A 198 19.47 -9.26 34.71
N VAL A 199 19.91 -8.69 35.84
CA VAL A 199 19.01 -8.06 36.83
C VAL A 199 18.46 -6.72 36.33
N SER A 200 19.21 -6.01 35.46
CA SER A 200 18.75 -4.75 34.86
C SER A 200 17.75 -4.97 33.72
N ASP A 201 17.91 -6.07 32.96
CA ASP A 201 17.01 -6.45 31.88
C ASP A 201 15.67 -6.96 32.40
N ASP A 202 15.65 -7.74 33.48
CA ASP A 202 14.39 -8.20 34.08
C ASP A 202 13.56 -7.04 34.67
N SER A 203 14.21 -6.03 35.27
CA SER A 203 13.52 -4.83 35.73
C SER A 203 12.97 -3.97 34.58
N ASN A 204 13.68 -3.89 33.45
CA ASN A 204 13.20 -3.18 32.26
C ASN A 204 12.06 -3.94 31.58
N LYS A 205 12.14 -5.27 31.52
CA LYS A 205 11.09 -6.16 30.98
C LYS A 205 9.80 -6.09 31.79
N LEU A 206 9.91 -5.96 33.11
CA LEU A 206 8.76 -5.76 33.99
C LEU A 206 8.10 -4.39 33.76
N ARG A 207 8.89 -3.32 33.60
CA ARG A 207 8.37 -1.98 33.28
C ARG A 207 7.68 -1.93 31.92
N LEU A 208 8.30 -2.50 30.89
CA LEU A 208 7.73 -2.61 29.54
C LEU A 208 6.42 -3.43 29.54
N LYS A 209 6.34 -4.48 30.36
CA LYS A 209 5.11 -5.28 30.50
C LYS A 209 3.99 -4.49 31.18
N GLN A 210 4.31 -3.74 32.23
CA GLN A 210 3.34 -2.85 32.90
C GLN A 210 2.85 -1.73 31.96
N GLU A 211 3.72 -1.17 31.13
CA GLU A 211 3.35 -0.14 30.15
C GLU A 211 2.51 -0.73 29.01
N LEU A 212 2.81 -1.94 28.56
CA LEU A 212 2.01 -2.68 27.57
C LEU A 212 0.60 -2.99 28.08
N ASP A 213 0.46 -3.39 29.34
CA ASP A 213 -0.86 -3.67 29.93
C ASP A 213 -1.67 -2.37 30.11
N ARG A 214 -1.00 -1.26 30.48
CA ARG A 214 -1.64 0.06 30.55
C ARG A 214 -2.16 0.55 29.20
N LEU A 215 -1.38 0.36 28.13
CA LEU A 215 -1.76 0.71 26.76
C LEU A 215 -2.86 -0.18 26.18
N LYS A 216 -2.98 -1.43 26.65
CA LYS A 216 -4.11 -2.32 26.31
C LYS A 216 -5.40 -1.82 26.95
N ASP A 217 -5.36 -1.44 28.22
CA ASP A 217 -6.52 -0.89 28.92
C ASP A 217 -6.99 0.44 28.31
N GLU A 218 -6.06 1.33 27.92
CA GLU A 218 -6.41 2.55 27.20
C GLU A 218 -7.04 2.28 25.83
N ASN A 219 -6.54 1.29 25.08
CA ASN A 219 -7.12 0.90 23.81
C ASN A 219 -8.53 0.33 23.93
N GLU A 220 -8.79 -0.51 24.94
CA GLU A 220 -10.13 -1.05 25.19
C GLU A 220 -11.11 0.07 25.60
N ASN A 221 -10.67 1.02 26.44
CA ASN A 221 -11.48 2.16 26.82
C ASN A 221 -11.76 3.10 25.62
N LEU A 222 -10.79 3.29 24.72
CA LEU A 222 -10.99 4.03 23.47
C LEU A 222 -11.98 3.33 22.52
N LYS A 223 -11.92 1.99 22.41
CA LYS A 223 -12.90 1.21 21.64
C LYS A 223 -14.31 1.34 22.20
N GLU A 224 -14.47 1.29 23.53
CA GLU A 224 -15.78 1.49 24.15
C GLU A 224 -16.32 2.90 23.91
N LYS A 225 -15.47 3.93 23.99
CA LYS A 225 -15.86 5.31 23.66
C LYS A 225 -16.26 5.47 22.20
N LEU A 226 -15.53 4.84 21.27
CA LEU A 226 -15.86 4.86 19.85
C LEU A 226 -17.21 4.18 19.59
N LYS A 227 -17.45 3.04 20.24
CA LYS A 227 -18.72 2.29 20.14
C LYS A 227 -19.90 3.09 20.70
N GLN A 228 -19.71 3.81 21.80
CA GLN A 228 -20.72 4.71 22.35
C GLN A 228 -20.96 5.94 21.45
N GLN A 229 -19.94 6.44 20.77
CA GLN A 229 -20.04 7.55 19.82
C GLN A 229 -20.80 7.14 18.55
N GLU A 230 -20.55 5.93 18.03
CA GLU A 230 -21.29 5.34 16.91
C GLU A 230 -22.76 5.08 17.26
N LEU A 231 -23.05 4.63 18.48
CA LEU A 231 -24.42 4.46 18.98
C LEU A 231 -25.16 5.79 19.12
N ARG A 232 -24.47 6.88 19.51
CA ARG A 232 -25.05 8.22 19.57
C ARG A 232 -25.30 8.81 18.18
N GLN A 233 -24.39 8.61 17.23
CA GLN A 233 -24.57 9.04 15.83
C GLN A 233 -25.72 8.32 15.11
N ARG A 234 -26.08 7.10 15.53
CA ARG A 234 -27.28 6.40 15.03
C ARG A 234 -28.59 6.94 15.60
N SER A 235 -28.56 7.68 16.70
CA SER A 235 -29.76 8.18 17.38
C SER A 235 -30.20 9.58 16.94
N THR A 236 -29.34 10.33 16.25
CA THR A 236 -29.65 11.64 15.67
C THR A 236 -29.84 11.48 14.17
N GLY A 237 -31.07 11.14 13.76
CA GLY A 237 -31.47 11.20 12.35
C GLY A 237 -31.62 12.66 11.93
N SER A 238 -30.73 13.12 11.07
CA SER A 238 -30.86 14.34 10.27
C SER A 238 -30.31 14.01 8.88
N ASP A 239 -31.01 14.50 7.85
CA ASP A 239 -31.00 14.00 6.47
C ASP A 239 -29.59 13.77 5.90
N ARG A 240 -29.32 12.52 5.50
CA ARG A 240 -28.10 12.15 4.78
C ARG A 240 -28.18 12.73 3.37
N ILE A 241 -27.30 13.68 3.08
CA ILE A 241 -26.86 13.89 1.69
C ILE A 241 -26.07 12.63 1.32
N ASP A 242 -26.69 11.73 0.58
CA ASP A 242 -26.08 10.49 0.08
C ASP A 242 -24.93 10.83 -0.86
N ASN A 243 -23.70 10.89 -0.34
CA ASN A 243 -22.50 11.05 -1.15
C ASN A 243 -21.84 9.66 -1.38
N PRO A 244 -21.91 9.12 -2.61
CA PRO A 244 -21.41 7.78 -2.93
C PRO A 244 -19.90 7.61 -2.72
N VAL A 245 -19.10 8.69 -2.82
CA VAL A 245 -17.65 8.65 -2.50
C VAL A 245 -17.43 8.35 -1.01
N ILE A 246 -18.23 8.97 -0.13
CA ILE A 246 -18.14 8.75 1.31
C ILE A 246 -18.53 7.31 1.67
N ASP A 247 -19.53 6.75 0.97
CA ASP A 247 -19.97 5.37 1.19
C ASP A 247 -18.99 4.34 0.64
N ARG A 248 -18.37 4.59 -0.52
CA ARG A 248 -17.22 3.81 -1.01
C ARG A 248 -16.10 3.85 0.00
N PHE A 249 -15.75 5.02 0.50
CA PHE A 249 -14.68 5.17 1.48
C PHE A 249 -14.95 4.37 2.76
N LYS A 250 -16.17 4.46 3.31
CA LYS A 250 -16.57 3.71 4.51
C LYS A 250 -16.56 2.20 4.27
N SER A 251 -17.04 1.74 3.11
CA SER A 251 -17.04 0.31 2.77
C SER A 251 -15.61 -0.22 2.58
N ASN A 252 -14.74 0.53 1.90
CA ASN A 252 -13.32 0.20 1.73
C ASN A 252 -12.56 0.19 3.06
N GLN A 253 -12.78 1.18 3.94
CA GLN A 253 -12.19 1.22 5.29
C GLN A 253 -12.63 0.02 6.14
N GLN A 254 -13.91 -0.38 6.09
CA GLN A 254 -14.38 -1.57 6.80
C GLN A 254 -13.81 -2.87 6.22
N GLN A 255 -13.65 -2.95 4.91
CA GLN A 255 -13.05 -4.09 4.22
C GLN A 255 -11.55 -4.20 4.57
N GLN A 256 -10.85 -3.07 4.69
CA GLN A 256 -9.47 -3.00 5.13
C GLN A 256 -9.31 -3.32 6.63
N GLN A 257 -10.20 -2.85 7.52
CA GLN A 257 -10.16 -3.23 8.94
C GLN A 257 -10.39 -4.73 9.14
N LYS A 258 -11.33 -5.33 8.39
CA LYS A 258 -11.50 -6.79 8.34
C LYS A 258 -10.26 -7.48 7.77
N GLY A 259 -9.65 -6.89 6.73
CA GLY A 259 -8.39 -7.34 6.13
C GLY A 259 -7.19 -7.30 7.08
N LEU A 260 -7.06 -6.24 7.89
CA LEU A 260 -6.00 -6.04 8.89
C LEU A 260 -6.10 -7.04 10.05
N VAL A 261 -7.32 -7.42 10.45
CA VAL A 261 -7.54 -8.49 11.44
C VAL A 261 -7.19 -9.87 10.84
N LEU A 262 -7.41 -10.07 9.54
CA LEU A 262 -6.99 -11.29 8.82
C LEU A 262 -5.50 -11.32 8.45
N PHE A 263 -4.84 -10.16 8.33
CA PHE A 263 -3.43 -10.04 7.92
C PHE A 263 -2.45 -10.57 8.98
N GLY A 264 -2.91 -10.73 10.22
CA GLY A 264 -2.16 -11.44 11.26
C GLY A 264 -2.14 -12.97 11.11
N ILE A 265 -2.91 -13.56 10.16
CA ILE A 265 -3.20 -15.01 10.16
C ILE A 265 -2.88 -15.72 8.82
N ALA A 266 -2.66 -15.02 7.71
CA ALA A 266 -2.43 -15.68 6.40
C ALA A 266 -0.96 -15.60 5.92
N LEU A 267 -0.11 -16.51 6.42
CA LEU A 267 1.04 -16.99 5.65
C LEU A 267 0.60 -18.26 4.92
N ASN A 268 0.83 -18.29 3.59
CA ASN A 268 0.54 -19.36 2.63
C ASN A 268 -0.93 -19.53 2.20
N GLU A 269 -1.33 -18.80 1.14
CA GLU A 269 -1.73 -19.37 -0.17
C GLU A 269 -2.09 -18.21 -1.12
N GLN A 270 -1.60 -18.30 -2.37
CA GLN A 270 -1.83 -17.33 -3.45
C GLN A 270 -3.31 -17.32 -3.89
N LEU A 271 -4.13 -16.57 -3.17
CA LEU A 271 -5.44 -16.11 -3.67
C LEU A 271 -5.39 -14.59 -3.76
N VAL A 272 -4.58 -14.11 -4.70
CA VAL A 272 -4.55 -12.70 -5.11
C VAL A 272 -5.61 -12.55 -6.19
N LEU A 273 -6.75 -11.93 -5.86
CA LEU A 273 -7.70 -11.48 -6.88
C LEU A 273 -6.93 -10.58 -7.86
N VAL A 274 -7.02 -10.90 -9.15
CA VAL A 274 -6.46 -10.07 -10.21
C VAL A 274 -7.34 -8.83 -10.36
N ALA A 275 -6.86 -7.70 -9.84
CA ALA A 275 -7.54 -6.41 -9.89
C ALA A 275 -6.97 -5.60 -11.07
N PHE A 276 -7.85 -5.07 -11.93
CA PHE A 276 -7.47 -4.34 -13.16
C PHE A 276 -7.88 -2.87 -13.11
N VAL A 277 -7.16 -2.02 -13.84
CA VAL A 277 -7.43 -0.59 -13.96
C VAL A 277 -7.69 -0.23 -15.42
N ILE A 278 -8.86 0.33 -15.72
CA ILE A 278 -9.17 0.87 -17.06
C ILE A 278 -8.68 2.30 -17.12
N ALA A 279 -7.73 2.59 -18.02
CA ALA A 279 -7.24 3.94 -18.25
C ALA A 279 -8.11 4.64 -19.31
N LEU A 280 -8.85 5.67 -18.92
CA LEU A 280 -9.58 6.54 -19.83
C LEU A 280 -8.68 7.74 -20.16
N LEU A 281 -8.27 7.82 -21.42
CA LEU A 281 -7.36 8.84 -21.94
C LEU A 281 -8.13 9.81 -22.82
N PHE A 282 -8.29 11.05 -22.37
CA PHE A 282 -8.87 12.09 -23.22
C PHE A 282 -7.82 12.77 -24.07
N GLY A 283 -8.07 12.86 -25.37
CA GLY A 283 -7.35 13.78 -26.23
C GLY A 283 -7.91 15.20 -26.06
N PHE A 284 -7.00 16.18 -26.01
CA PHE A 284 -7.36 17.58 -26.12
C PHE A 284 -6.16 18.43 -26.54
N SER A 285 -6.42 19.52 -27.26
CA SER A 285 -5.47 20.58 -27.62
C SER A 285 -5.81 21.89 -26.91
N LEU A 286 -5.22 22.16 -25.75
CA LEU A 286 -5.24 23.51 -25.15
C LEU A 286 -3.81 24.03 -25.00
N GLY A 287 -3.39 24.89 -25.93
CA GLY A 287 -2.04 25.45 -25.94
C GLY A 287 -0.95 24.36 -25.94
N TYR A 288 -0.02 24.46 -25.00
CA TYR A 288 1.24 23.69 -24.93
C TYR A 288 1.13 22.24 -24.43
N PHE A 289 -0.05 21.60 -24.31
CA PHE A 289 -0.15 20.18 -23.90
C PHE A 289 -1.23 19.38 -24.65
N LEU A 290 -0.87 18.15 -25.07
CA LEU A 290 -1.75 17.14 -25.66
C LEU A 290 -1.83 15.93 -24.73
N PHE A 291 -2.95 15.73 -24.03
CA PHE A 291 -3.03 14.73 -22.96
C PHE A 291 -3.00 13.28 -23.48
N SER A 292 -3.56 13.00 -24.66
CA SER A 292 -3.34 11.68 -25.30
C SER A 292 -1.84 11.40 -25.57
N CYS A 293 -1.00 12.44 -25.70
CA CYS A 293 0.45 12.24 -25.76
C CYS A 293 1.06 11.87 -24.40
N VAL A 294 0.50 12.33 -23.28
CA VAL A 294 0.87 11.84 -21.93
C VAL A 294 0.47 10.37 -21.78
N GLY A 295 -0.76 10.03 -22.16
CA GLY A 295 -1.24 8.65 -22.16
C GLY A 295 -0.37 7.73 -23.03
N MET A 296 -0.04 8.16 -24.24
CA MET A 296 0.87 7.44 -25.13
C MET A 296 2.26 7.29 -24.52
N GLU A 297 2.80 8.35 -23.91
CA GLU A 297 4.11 8.32 -23.26
C GLU A 297 4.13 7.41 -22.02
N PHE A 298 3.00 7.34 -21.30
CA PHE A 298 2.79 6.40 -20.20
C PHE A 298 2.79 4.95 -20.70
N TRP A 299 2.00 4.64 -21.74
CA TRP A 299 1.98 3.29 -22.33
C TRP A 299 3.33 2.90 -22.94
N ARG A 300 4.01 3.83 -23.61
CA ARG A 300 5.38 3.66 -24.11
C ARG A 300 6.34 3.26 -22.98
N GLN A 301 6.26 3.96 -21.85
CA GLN A 301 7.09 3.68 -20.67
C GLN A 301 6.74 2.30 -20.07
N LEU A 302 5.46 1.96 -19.98
CA LEU A 302 5.01 0.65 -19.50
C LEU A 302 5.49 -0.48 -20.42
N CYS A 303 5.38 -0.33 -21.74
CA CYS A 303 5.91 -1.29 -22.70
C CYS A 303 7.41 -1.52 -22.50
N ALA A 304 8.19 -0.45 -22.33
CA ALA A 304 9.63 -0.56 -22.04
C ALA A 304 9.90 -1.27 -20.68
N GLU A 305 9.10 -0.99 -19.65
CA GLU A 305 9.25 -1.58 -18.32
C GLU A 305 8.84 -3.06 -18.26
N HIS A 306 7.93 -3.48 -19.12
CA HIS A 306 7.42 -4.85 -19.19
C HIS A 306 8.06 -5.69 -20.31
N GLY A 307 8.94 -5.10 -21.13
CA GLY A 307 9.59 -5.78 -22.24
C GLY A 307 8.61 -6.13 -23.37
N ILE A 308 7.70 -5.21 -23.67
CA ILE A 308 6.69 -5.34 -24.73
C ILE A 308 7.09 -4.42 -25.89
N SER A 309 7.08 -4.94 -27.11
CA SER A 309 7.38 -4.20 -28.33
C SER A 309 6.29 -3.17 -28.64
N PRO A 310 6.55 -2.16 -29.51
CA PRO A 310 5.53 -1.21 -29.94
C PRO A 310 4.30 -1.83 -30.61
N GLU A 311 4.43 -3.04 -31.14
CA GLU A 311 3.35 -3.85 -31.73
C GLU A 311 2.65 -4.73 -30.69
N GLY A 312 2.90 -4.54 -29.40
CA GLY A 312 2.28 -5.31 -28.32
C GLY A 312 2.85 -6.71 -28.15
N LYS A 313 3.96 -7.08 -28.81
CA LYS A 313 4.55 -8.42 -28.69
C LYS A 313 5.53 -8.50 -27.52
N LEU A 314 5.48 -9.58 -26.77
CA LEU A 314 6.43 -9.83 -25.69
C LEU A 314 7.82 -10.13 -26.26
N GLU A 315 8.82 -9.40 -25.79
CA GLU A 315 10.20 -9.64 -26.18
C GLU A 315 10.72 -10.95 -25.59
N SER A 316 11.59 -11.65 -26.33
CA SER A 316 12.13 -12.96 -25.93
C SER A 316 12.86 -12.96 -24.58
N PHE A 317 13.46 -11.83 -24.19
CA PHE A 317 14.14 -11.68 -22.90
C PHE A 317 13.18 -11.41 -21.73
N ALA A 318 11.89 -11.17 -22.00
CA ALA A 318 10.89 -10.75 -21.02
C ALA A 318 9.89 -11.85 -20.61
N THR A 319 10.11 -13.09 -21.08
CA THR A 319 9.22 -14.24 -20.82
C THR A 319 9.24 -14.71 -19.36
N GLU A 320 10.36 -14.57 -18.65
CA GLU A 320 10.55 -15.04 -17.27
C GLU A 320 10.41 -13.92 -16.21
N GLY A 321 9.82 -12.77 -16.58
CA GLY A 321 9.69 -11.61 -15.71
C GLY A 321 8.79 -11.83 -14.49
N SER A 322 9.18 -11.28 -13.33
CA SER A 322 8.38 -11.31 -12.09
C SER A 322 7.31 -10.21 -12.02
N ASP A 323 7.01 -9.57 -13.14
CA ASP A 323 6.12 -8.42 -13.26
C ASP A 323 4.68 -8.83 -13.61
N ARG A 324 3.73 -8.07 -13.08
CA ARG A 324 2.29 -8.24 -13.31
C ARG A 324 1.84 -7.37 -14.47
N LYS A 325 1.85 -7.96 -15.67
CA LYS A 325 1.41 -7.32 -16.92
C LYS A 325 -0.12 -7.21 -17.00
N ASP A 326 -0.81 -8.19 -16.43
CA ASP A 326 -2.26 -8.33 -16.39
C ASP A 326 -2.96 -7.05 -15.93
N VAL A 327 -2.46 -6.37 -14.89
CA VAL A 327 -3.12 -5.18 -14.28
C VAL A 327 -3.50 -4.10 -15.31
N PHE A 328 -2.62 -3.81 -16.26
CA PHE A 328 -2.80 -2.75 -17.26
C PHE A 328 -2.95 -3.29 -18.69
N PHE A 329 -2.54 -4.53 -18.96
CA PHE A 329 -2.62 -5.14 -20.29
C PHE A 329 -3.59 -6.32 -20.30
N TYR A 330 -4.43 -6.35 -21.31
CA TYR A 330 -5.16 -7.53 -21.73
C TYR A 330 -4.23 -8.42 -22.56
N GLN A 331 -4.18 -9.72 -22.23
CA GLN A 331 -3.42 -10.70 -23.00
C GLN A 331 -4.35 -11.32 -24.05
N ALA A 332 -4.12 -10.99 -25.32
CA ALA A 332 -4.96 -11.47 -26.43
C ALA A 332 -4.55 -12.89 -26.88
N ASP A 333 -3.25 -13.17 -26.86
CA ASP A 333 -2.67 -14.49 -27.09
C ASP A 333 -1.41 -14.66 -26.21
N ASP A 334 -0.72 -15.80 -26.29
CA ASP A 334 0.44 -16.11 -25.45
C ASP A 334 1.57 -15.06 -25.53
N GLN A 335 1.60 -14.21 -26.57
CA GLN A 335 2.67 -13.24 -26.80
C GLN A 335 2.19 -11.81 -27.04
N HIS A 336 0.89 -11.55 -27.16
CA HIS A 336 0.35 -10.26 -27.55
C HIS A 336 -0.42 -9.60 -26.41
N TYR A 337 0.05 -8.42 -26.02
CA TYR A 337 -0.47 -7.60 -24.93
C TYR A 337 -1.06 -6.30 -25.47
N ILE A 338 -2.31 -6.06 -25.13
CA ILE A 338 -3.09 -4.90 -25.55
C ILE A 338 -3.39 -4.04 -24.31
N PRO A 339 -3.10 -2.73 -24.31
CA PRO A 339 -3.47 -1.85 -23.21
C PRO A 339 -4.97 -1.84 -22.92
N ARG A 340 -5.34 -1.90 -21.64
CA ARG A 340 -6.70 -1.62 -21.15
C ARG A 340 -6.94 -0.11 -21.13
N ALA A 341 -6.93 0.47 -22.32
CA ALA A 341 -7.02 1.91 -22.54
C ALA A 341 -8.17 2.25 -23.47
N VAL A 342 -8.95 3.27 -23.10
CA VAL A 342 -9.96 3.88 -23.97
C VAL A 342 -9.48 5.28 -24.33
N LEU A 343 -9.34 5.53 -25.63
CA LEU A 343 -8.89 6.80 -26.18
C LEU A 343 -10.11 7.58 -26.68
N LEU A 344 -10.44 8.70 -26.04
CA LEU A 344 -11.59 9.52 -26.37
C LEU A 344 -11.13 10.93 -26.77
N ASP A 345 -11.39 11.35 -28.00
CA ASP A 345 -11.21 12.76 -28.39
C ASP A 345 -12.35 13.23 -29.29
N LEU A 346 -12.73 14.49 -29.13
CA LEU A 346 -13.66 15.16 -30.03
C LEU A 346 -12.93 15.73 -31.26
N GLU A 347 -11.60 15.81 -31.21
CA GLU A 347 -10.74 16.26 -32.30
C GLU A 347 -9.84 15.12 -32.82
N PRO A 348 -9.73 14.92 -34.14
CA PRO A 348 -8.96 13.80 -34.70
C PRO A 348 -7.44 14.00 -34.56
N ARG A 349 -6.97 15.25 -34.40
CA ARG A 349 -5.54 15.61 -34.49
C ARG A 349 -4.65 14.76 -33.58
N VAL A 350 -5.11 14.50 -32.36
CA VAL A 350 -4.30 13.83 -31.36
C VAL A 350 -4.27 12.32 -31.59
N ILE A 351 -5.44 11.73 -31.85
CA ILE A 351 -5.56 10.30 -32.15
C ILE A 351 -4.87 9.96 -33.47
N ASP A 352 -4.97 10.82 -34.50
CA ASP A 352 -4.21 10.68 -35.75
C ASP A 352 -2.69 10.67 -35.51
N GLY A 353 -2.22 11.43 -34.54
CA GLY A 353 -0.82 11.43 -34.11
C GLY A 353 -0.40 10.06 -33.56
N ILE A 354 -1.24 9.44 -32.73
CA ILE A 354 -1.01 8.09 -32.20
C ILE A 354 -1.06 7.06 -33.32
N MET A 355 -2.03 7.16 -34.23
CA MET A 355 -2.19 6.24 -35.36
C MET A 355 -1.06 6.35 -36.41
N LYS A 356 -0.30 7.45 -36.41
CA LYS A 356 0.93 7.62 -37.20
C LYS A 356 2.19 7.22 -36.45
N SER A 357 2.11 6.96 -35.15
CA SER A 357 3.24 6.58 -34.32
C SER A 357 3.63 5.10 -34.53
N PRO A 358 4.83 4.69 -34.07
CA PRO A 358 5.21 3.27 -34.03
C PRO A 358 4.26 2.41 -33.20
N TYR A 359 3.56 3.00 -32.23
CA TYR A 359 2.65 2.32 -31.29
C TYR A 359 1.20 2.22 -31.81
N LYS A 360 0.95 2.52 -33.09
CA LYS A 360 -0.41 2.47 -33.67
C LYS A 360 -1.09 1.10 -33.58
N HIS A 361 -0.30 0.03 -33.55
CA HIS A 361 -0.79 -1.35 -33.47
C HIS A 361 -0.90 -1.87 -32.02
N LEU A 362 -0.51 -1.05 -31.03
CA LEU A 362 -0.59 -1.44 -29.63
C LEU A 362 -2.03 -1.40 -29.11
N TYR A 363 -2.79 -0.36 -29.49
CA TYR A 363 -4.13 -0.10 -28.97
C TYR A 363 -5.19 -0.92 -29.70
N ASN A 364 -6.23 -1.35 -28.98
CA ASN A 364 -7.42 -1.91 -29.58
C ASN A 364 -8.16 -0.81 -30.38
N PRO A 365 -8.34 -0.95 -31.72
CA PRO A 365 -9.07 0.04 -32.51
C PRO A 365 -10.51 0.27 -32.05
N GLU A 366 -11.15 -0.75 -31.46
CA GLU A 366 -12.52 -0.62 -30.94
C GLU A 366 -12.60 0.24 -29.67
N ASN A 367 -11.46 0.49 -29.01
CA ASN A 367 -11.38 1.33 -27.82
C ASN A 367 -10.96 2.77 -28.16
N VAL A 368 -10.92 3.10 -29.45
CA VAL A 368 -10.61 4.45 -29.93
C VAL A 368 -11.87 5.09 -30.46
N TYR A 369 -12.30 6.15 -29.79
CA TYR A 369 -13.44 6.94 -30.21
C TYR A 369 -13.00 8.30 -30.75
N ILE A 370 -13.44 8.61 -31.97
CA ILE A 370 -13.31 9.93 -32.59
C ILE A 370 -14.71 10.37 -33.00
N SER A 371 -15.14 11.56 -32.58
CA SER A 371 -16.43 12.11 -32.99
C SER A 371 -16.52 12.27 -34.51
N LYS A 372 -17.56 11.69 -35.12
CA LYS A 372 -17.83 11.75 -36.57
C LYS A 372 -18.25 13.15 -37.04
N ASP A 373 -18.82 13.93 -36.13
CA ASP A 373 -19.40 15.25 -36.43
C ASP A 373 -18.33 16.36 -36.53
N GLY A 374 -17.05 16.04 -36.28
CA GLY A 374 -15.93 16.97 -36.43
C GLY A 374 -16.00 18.21 -35.51
N GLY A 375 -16.93 18.24 -34.56
CA GLY A 375 -17.17 19.33 -33.64
C GLY A 375 -16.36 19.15 -32.36
N GLY A 376 -15.15 19.70 -32.33
CA GLY A 376 -14.35 19.80 -31.10
C GLY A 376 -15.07 20.60 -30.02
N ALA A 377 -14.60 20.49 -28.76
CA ALA A 377 -15.16 21.28 -27.67
C ALA A 377 -14.80 22.77 -27.71
N GLY A 378 -13.87 23.19 -28.59
CA GLY A 378 -13.55 24.60 -28.81
C GLY A 378 -13.08 25.34 -27.55
N ASN A 379 -12.32 24.66 -26.67
CA ASN A 379 -11.90 25.16 -25.36
C ASN A 379 -13.05 25.58 -24.42
N ASN A 380 -14.27 25.10 -24.65
CA ASN A 380 -15.44 25.41 -23.82
C ASN A 380 -15.89 24.15 -23.07
N TRP A 381 -15.87 24.22 -21.73
CA TRP A 381 -16.31 23.12 -20.87
C TRP A 381 -17.76 22.71 -21.14
N ALA A 382 -18.68 23.67 -21.30
CA ALA A 382 -20.09 23.36 -21.50
C ALA A 382 -20.34 22.62 -22.82
N GLN A 383 -19.57 22.96 -23.86
CA GLN A 383 -19.65 22.27 -25.15
C GLN A 383 -19.14 20.84 -25.00
N GLY A 384 -18.01 20.64 -24.33
CA GLY A 384 -17.48 19.31 -24.04
C GLY A 384 -18.43 18.45 -23.22
N PHE A 385 -19.07 19.05 -22.21
CA PHE A 385 -20.04 18.36 -21.35
C PHE A 385 -21.28 17.92 -22.14
N TYR A 386 -21.85 18.83 -22.94
CA TYR A 386 -23.00 18.55 -23.79
C TYR A 386 -22.70 17.48 -24.86
N GLN A 387 -21.49 17.49 -25.43
CA GLN A 387 -21.06 16.42 -26.33
C GLN A 387 -20.90 15.09 -25.60
N GLY A 388 -20.43 15.09 -24.35
CA GLY A 388 -20.39 13.90 -23.50
C GLY A 388 -21.78 13.28 -23.31
N GLU A 389 -22.80 14.10 -23.07
CA GLU A 389 -24.19 13.63 -22.95
C GLU A 389 -24.71 13.01 -24.25
N LYS A 390 -24.43 13.64 -25.39
CA LYS A 390 -24.86 13.13 -26.70
C LYS A 390 -24.22 11.80 -27.07
N LEU A 391 -22.94 11.68 -26.74
CA LEU A 391 -22.11 10.53 -27.10
C LEU A 391 -22.10 9.45 -26.02
N TYR A 392 -22.96 9.59 -25.00
CA TYR A 392 -23.01 8.74 -23.82
C TYR A 392 -23.07 7.25 -24.18
N GLU A 393 -24.02 6.84 -25.03
CA GLU A 393 -24.18 5.43 -25.41
C GLU A 393 -22.92 4.89 -26.12
N GLU A 394 -22.39 5.60 -27.12
CA GLU A 394 -21.22 5.15 -27.88
C GLU A 394 -19.96 5.00 -27.00
N ILE A 395 -19.80 5.88 -26.01
CA ILE A 395 -18.66 5.84 -25.08
C ILE A 395 -18.84 4.75 -24.03
N PHE A 396 -20.03 4.66 -23.45
CA PHE A 396 -20.29 3.68 -22.39
C PHE A 396 -20.34 2.25 -22.93
N ASP A 397 -20.77 2.02 -24.17
CA ASP A 397 -20.64 0.72 -24.83
C ASP A 397 -19.18 0.22 -24.85
N ILE A 398 -18.22 1.13 -25.07
CA ILE A 398 -16.78 0.80 -25.03
C ILE A 398 -16.34 0.51 -23.59
N ILE A 399 -16.73 1.36 -22.64
CA ILE A 399 -16.35 1.24 -21.23
C ILE A 399 -16.92 -0.04 -20.61
N ASP A 400 -18.19 -0.35 -20.88
CA ASP A 400 -18.87 -1.56 -20.41
C ASP A 400 -18.22 -2.80 -21.00
N ARG A 401 -17.95 -2.82 -22.30
CA ARG A 401 -17.23 -3.94 -22.93
C ARG A 401 -15.88 -4.18 -22.27
N GLU A 402 -15.10 -3.13 -22.01
CA GLU A 402 -13.81 -3.26 -21.34
C GLU A 402 -13.95 -3.68 -19.86
N ALA A 403 -15.01 -3.24 -19.18
CA ALA A 403 -15.30 -3.63 -17.81
C ALA A 403 -15.74 -5.09 -17.71
N ASP A 404 -16.58 -5.56 -18.65
CA ASP A 404 -17.07 -6.94 -18.73
C ASP A 404 -15.96 -7.92 -19.16
N ASN A 405 -15.00 -7.46 -19.97
CA ASN A 405 -13.79 -8.22 -20.33
C ASN A 405 -12.82 -8.40 -19.14
N GLY A 406 -13.04 -7.75 -18.00
CA GLY A 406 -12.21 -7.87 -16.81
C GLY A 406 -12.84 -8.75 -15.73
N ASP A 407 -12.14 -9.81 -15.31
CA ASP A 407 -12.62 -10.72 -14.24
C ASP A 407 -12.97 -9.99 -12.93
N SER A 408 -12.20 -8.93 -12.60
CA SER A 408 -12.46 -8.06 -11.45
C SER A 408 -11.85 -6.67 -11.64
N VAL A 409 -12.62 -5.76 -12.23
CA VAL A 409 -12.24 -4.34 -12.33
C VAL A 409 -12.10 -3.73 -10.92
N GLU A 410 -10.96 -3.11 -10.63
CA GLU A 410 -10.72 -2.40 -9.36
C GLU A 410 -11.24 -0.97 -9.41
N GLY A 411 -11.01 -0.31 -10.54
CA GLY A 411 -11.36 1.08 -10.74
C GLY A 411 -11.02 1.62 -12.11
N PHE A 412 -11.34 2.89 -12.30
CA PHE A 412 -11.06 3.68 -13.49
C PHE A 412 -9.96 4.69 -13.16
N VAL A 413 -9.00 4.83 -14.07
CA VAL A 413 -8.00 5.89 -14.04
C VAL A 413 -8.30 6.86 -15.16
N LEU A 414 -8.75 8.06 -14.80
CA LEU A 414 -9.02 9.14 -15.73
C LEU A 414 -7.79 10.00 -15.92
N CYS A 415 -7.37 10.22 -17.15
CA CYS A 415 -6.25 11.11 -17.42
C CYS A 415 -6.72 12.25 -18.33
N HIS A 416 -6.71 13.47 -17.80
CA HIS A 416 -7.37 14.62 -18.43
C HIS A 416 -6.76 15.97 -18.03
N SER A 417 -7.12 17.02 -18.77
CA SER A 417 -6.79 18.42 -18.44
C SER A 417 -8.02 19.15 -17.91
N ILE A 418 -7.87 19.89 -16.81
CA ILE A 418 -8.98 20.67 -16.22
C ILE A 418 -9.26 21.97 -16.96
N ALA A 419 -8.29 22.45 -17.75
CA ALA A 419 -8.38 23.69 -18.48
C ALA A 419 -9.07 23.54 -19.84
N GLY A 420 -9.06 22.31 -20.37
CA GLY A 420 -9.53 21.86 -21.69
C GLY A 420 -10.94 22.29 -22.07
N GLY A 421 -11.40 21.91 -23.27
CA GLY A 421 -12.83 21.79 -23.57
C GLY A 421 -13.30 20.34 -23.41
N THR A 422 -12.63 19.40 -24.09
CA THR A 422 -12.95 17.96 -24.04
C THR A 422 -12.57 17.36 -22.68
N GLY A 423 -11.28 17.44 -22.31
CA GLY A 423 -10.80 16.85 -21.05
C GLY A 423 -11.47 17.44 -19.79
N SER A 424 -11.95 18.69 -19.86
CA SER A 424 -12.65 19.34 -18.75
C SER A 424 -14.14 18.98 -18.77
N GLY A 425 -14.86 19.32 -19.84
CA GLY A 425 -16.31 19.16 -19.98
C GLY A 425 -16.75 17.72 -20.16
N MET A 426 -16.25 17.05 -21.20
CA MET A 426 -16.55 15.64 -21.45
C MET A 426 -16.01 14.75 -20.33
N GLY A 427 -14.82 15.08 -19.81
CA GLY A 427 -14.26 14.42 -18.63
C GLY A 427 -15.14 14.56 -17.39
N SER A 428 -15.72 15.75 -17.14
CA SER A 428 -16.65 15.99 -16.04
C SER A 428 -17.94 15.16 -16.19
N ASN A 429 -18.51 15.10 -17.39
CA ASN A 429 -19.69 14.27 -17.67
C ASN A 429 -19.40 12.79 -17.42
N ILE A 430 -18.27 12.27 -17.91
CA ILE A 430 -17.89 10.87 -17.71
C ILE A 430 -17.62 10.56 -16.24
N LEU A 431 -17.04 11.49 -15.46
CA LEU A 431 -16.89 11.32 -14.01
C LEU A 431 -18.23 11.14 -13.29
N GLU A 432 -19.23 11.97 -13.59
CA GLU A 432 -20.58 11.83 -13.04
C GLU A 432 -21.17 10.46 -13.41
N LYS A 433 -21.13 10.11 -14.69
CA LYS A 433 -21.73 8.87 -15.20
C LYS A 433 -21.03 7.59 -14.70
N LEU A 434 -19.71 7.61 -14.55
CA LEU A 434 -18.96 6.49 -13.96
C LEU A 434 -19.33 6.30 -12.50
N ASN A 435 -19.49 7.39 -11.76
CA ASN A 435 -19.88 7.35 -10.35
C ASN A 435 -21.29 6.77 -10.17
N ASP A 436 -22.23 7.08 -11.08
CA ASP A 436 -23.59 6.55 -11.06
C ASP A 436 -23.65 5.07 -11.52
N ARG A 437 -22.94 4.72 -12.60
CA ARG A 437 -22.99 3.40 -13.23
C ARG A 437 -22.15 2.35 -12.49
N PHE A 438 -21.00 2.76 -11.95
CA PHE A 438 -20.06 1.89 -11.25
C PHE A 438 -19.81 2.36 -9.81
N PRO A 439 -20.84 2.45 -8.95
CA PRO A 439 -20.75 3.11 -7.64
C PRO A 439 -19.83 2.42 -6.64
N LYS A 440 -19.41 1.16 -6.89
CA LYS A 440 -18.49 0.38 -6.05
C LYS A 440 -17.04 0.40 -6.54
N LYS A 441 -16.77 0.99 -7.71
CA LYS A 441 -15.44 1.02 -8.31
C LYS A 441 -14.74 2.31 -7.94
N LEU A 442 -13.42 2.24 -7.78
CA LEU A 442 -12.62 3.43 -7.49
C LEU A 442 -12.47 4.30 -8.74
N ILE A 443 -12.46 5.60 -8.56
CA ILE A 443 -12.18 6.59 -9.60
C ILE A 443 -10.96 7.39 -9.18
N GLN A 444 -9.82 7.11 -9.82
CA GLN A 444 -8.60 7.88 -9.66
C GLN A 444 -8.40 8.78 -10.88
N THR A 445 -7.92 10.00 -10.69
CA THR A 445 -7.61 10.91 -11.79
C THR A 445 -6.15 11.35 -11.78
N TYR A 446 -5.56 11.53 -12.96
CA TYR A 446 -4.35 12.30 -13.19
C TYR A 446 -4.77 13.58 -13.92
N SER A 447 -4.92 14.65 -13.15
CA SER A 447 -5.47 15.92 -13.64
C SER A 447 -4.35 16.93 -13.85
N VAL A 448 -4.18 17.37 -15.09
CA VAL A 448 -3.21 18.43 -15.43
C VAL A 448 -3.83 19.79 -15.17
N PHE A 449 -3.17 20.53 -14.29
CA PHE A 449 -3.49 21.90 -13.94
C PHE A 449 -2.72 22.84 -14.87
N PRO A 450 -3.40 23.88 -15.39
CA PRO A 450 -2.77 24.80 -16.31
C PRO A 450 -1.79 25.73 -15.60
N MET A 451 -0.96 26.41 -16.38
CA MET A 451 -0.06 27.43 -15.84
C MET A 451 -0.88 28.64 -15.37
N THR A 452 -0.76 29.00 -14.10
CA THR A 452 -1.55 30.10 -13.51
C THR A 452 -0.89 31.47 -13.65
N ASN A 453 0.42 31.54 -13.93
CA ASN A 453 1.20 32.77 -13.78
C ASN A 453 1.63 33.41 -15.13
N GLU A 454 1.37 32.72 -16.24
CA GLU A 454 1.61 33.25 -17.59
C GLU A 454 0.26 33.52 -18.27
N VAL A 455 0.26 34.40 -19.28
CA VAL A 455 -0.95 34.68 -20.05
C VAL A 455 -1.36 33.41 -20.78
N ALA A 456 -2.38 32.72 -20.26
CA ALA A 456 -2.93 31.55 -20.92
C ALA A 456 -3.49 31.96 -22.29
N ASP A 457 -3.14 31.21 -23.35
CA ASP A 457 -3.67 31.43 -24.71
C ASP A 457 -5.20 31.33 -24.76
N VAL A 458 -5.80 30.65 -23.77
CA VAL A 458 -7.25 30.48 -23.63
C VAL A 458 -7.79 31.29 -22.46
N VAL A 459 -8.61 32.29 -22.80
CA VAL A 459 -9.19 33.24 -21.85
C VAL A 459 -10.26 32.63 -20.94
N VAL A 460 -10.94 31.55 -21.36
CA VAL A 460 -12.03 30.88 -20.60
C VAL A 460 -11.54 29.77 -19.67
N GLN A 461 -10.23 29.53 -19.61
CA GLN A 461 -9.63 28.47 -18.79
C GLN A 461 -10.08 28.48 -17.31
N PRO A 462 -10.19 29.63 -16.62
CA PRO A 462 -10.64 29.63 -15.22
C PRO A 462 -12.06 29.08 -15.04
N TYR A 463 -12.97 29.35 -15.99
CA TYR A 463 -14.31 28.78 -15.99
C TYR A 463 -14.28 27.25 -16.10
N ASN A 464 -13.55 26.73 -17.09
CA ASN A 464 -13.41 25.29 -17.30
C ASN A 464 -12.81 24.60 -16.06
N SER A 465 -11.83 25.24 -15.43
CA SER A 465 -11.14 24.71 -14.26
C SER A 465 -12.05 24.61 -13.03
N VAL A 466 -12.83 25.65 -12.72
CA VAL A 466 -13.75 25.65 -11.56
C VAL A 466 -14.87 24.62 -11.74
N LEU A 467 -15.49 24.55 -12.92
CA LEU A 467 -16.53 23.56 -13.22
C LEU A 467 -16.01 22.12 -13.09
N THR A 468 -14.78 21.87 -13.57
CA THR A 468 -14.13 20.55 -13.46
C THR A 468 -13.75 20.24 -12.01
N LEU A 469 -13.28 21.23 -11.24
CA LEU A 469 -12.89 21.04 -9.84
C LEU A 469 -14.06 20.60 -8.96
N LYS A 470 -15.29 21.09 -9.21
CA LYS A 470 -16.49 20.58 -8.51
C LYS A 470 -16.62 19.06 -8.71
N ARG A 471 -16.53 18.57 -9.95
CA ARG A 471 -16.68 17.13 -10.26
C ARG A 471 -15.53 16.29 -9.76
N LEU A 472 -14.31 16.81 -9.79
CA LEU A 472 -13.19 16.14 -9.14
C LEU A 472 -13.44 16.01 -7.62
N THR A 473 -14.00 17.04 -6.98
CA THR A 473 -14.28 17.03 -5.54
C THR A 473 -15.41 16.07 -5.15
N GLU A 474 -16.43 15.93 -5.99
CA GLU A 474 -17.65 15.18 -5.66
C GLU A 474 -17.66 13.74 -6.20
N ASN A 475 -16.98 13.47 -7.32
CA ASN A 475 -17.09 12.19 -8.03
C ASN A 475 -15.80 11.37 -8.08
N ALA A 476 -14.63 11.95 -7.79
CA ALA A 476 -13.37 11.21 -7.75
C ALA A 476 -13.03 10.76 -6.33
N ASP A 477 -12.44 9.56 -6.19
CA ASP A 477 -11.94 9.05 -4.91
C ASP A 477 -10.50 9.51 -4.64
N CYS A 478 -9.73 9.80 -5.68
CA CYS A 478 -8.34 10.26 -5.57
C CYS A 478 -7.93 11.08 -6.81
N THR A 479 -7.39 12.28 -6.60
CA THR A 479 -6.91 13.14 -7.69
C THR A 479 -5.41 13.40 -7.54
N VAL A 480 -4.59 12.88 -8.45
CA VAL A 480 -3.15 13.20 -8.52
C VAL A 480 -2.99 14.48 -9.34
N VAL A 481 -2.52 15.53 -8.68
CA VAL A 481 -2.36 16.86 -9.29
C VAL A 481 -1.04 16.95 -10.05
N LEU A 482 -1.13 17.35 -11.32
CA LEU A 482 0.02 17.60 -12.20
C LEU A 482 0.05 19.09 -12.57
N ASP A 483 0.89 19.88 -11.90
CA ASP A 483 0.96 21.33 -12.12
C ASP A 483 1.98 21.71 -13.20
N ASN A 484 1.50 22.23 -14.33
CA ASN A 484 2.37 22.65 -15.42
C ASN A 484 3.34 23.78 -15.03
N THR A 485 3.00 24.64 -14.07
CA THR A 485 3.95 25.67 -13.59
C THR A 485 5.13 25.03 -12.88
N ALA A 486 4.88 24.04 -12.02
CA ALA A 486 5.95 23.33 -11.32
C ALA A 486 6.76 22.40 -12.23
N LEU A 487 6.11 21.72 -13.17
CA LEU A 487 6.78 20.86 -14.17
C LEU A 487 7.75 21.66 -15.04
N ASN A 488 7.31 22.83 -15.54
CA ASN A 488 8.18 23.73 -16.31
C ASN A 488 9.37 24.22 -15.49
N ARG A 489 9.12 24.67 -14.24
CA ARG A 489 10.20 25.06 -13.32
C ARG A 489 11.23 23.95 -13.14
N ILE A 490 10.78 22.71 -12.92
CA ILE A 490 11.68 21.55 -12.76
C ILE A 490 12.48 21.29 -14.05
N ALA A 491 11.84 21.34 -15.22
CA ALA A 491 12.53 21.13 -16.49
C ALA A 491 13.60 22.20 -16.75
N THR A 492 13.32 23.47 -16.44
CA THR A 492 14.28 24.56 -16.60
C THR A 492 15.39 24.54 -15.55
N GLU A 493 15.05 24.45 -14.27
CA GLU A 493 16.03 24.55 -13.18
C GLU A 493 16.86 23.28 -12.98
N ARG A 494 16.27 22.08 -13.15
CA ARG A 494 16.91 20.80 -12.81
C ARG A 494 17.42 20.05 -14.01
N LEU A 495 16.66 20.01 -15.11
CA LEU A 495 17.10 19.37 -16.34
C LEU A 495 17.93 20.31 -17.22
N LYS A 496 18.09 21.58 -16.81
CA LYS A 496 18.86 22.62 -17.51
C LYS A 496 18.39 22.83 -18.95
N LYS A 497 17.09 22.67 -19.20
CA LYS A 497 16.46 22.91 -20.50
C LYS A 497 16.04 24.39 -20.58
N THR A 498 16.65 25.15 -21.50
CA THR A 498 16.36 26.58 -21.66
C THR A 498 14.91 26.86 -22.03
N THR A 499 14.33 26.01 -22.87
CA THR A 499 12.92 26.05 -23.31
C THR A 499 12.40 24.62 -23.35
N PRO A 500 11.74 24.14 -22.29
CA PRO A 500 11.26 22.77 -22.23
C PRO A 500 10.15 22.54 -23.26
N THR A 501 10.27 21.45 -24.01
CA THR A 501 9.24 21.03 -24.96
C THR A 501 8.13 20.24 -24.27
N LEU A 502 6.95 20.20 -24.88
CA LEU A 502 5.84 19.38 -24.42
C LEU A 502 6.25 17.90 -24.25
N ALA A 503 7.01 17.35 -25.19
CA ALA A 503 7.45 15.96 -25.09
C ALA A 503 8.30 15.70 -23.83
N GLU A 504 9.16 16.64 -23.45
CA GLU A 504 9.98 16.54 -22.23
C GLU A 504 9.14 16.65 -20.95
N LEU A 505 8.12 17.50 -20.94
CA LEU A 505 7.20 17.60 -19.81
C LEU A 505 6.32 16.34 -19.70
N ASN A 506 5.86 15.79 -20.83
CA ASN A 506 5.14 14.51 -20.89
C ASN A 506 5.98 13.36 -20.33
N GLN A 507 7.29 13.34 -20.59
CA GLN A 507 8.20 12.34 -20.02
C GLN A 507 8.26 12.39 -18.49
N LEU A 508 8.29 13.60 -17.91
CA LEU A 508 8.23 13.76 -16.45
C LEU A 508 6.91 13.24 -15.89
N VAL A 509 5.79 13.58 -16.54
CA VAL A 509 4.47 13.09 -16.14
C VAL A 509 4.36 11.57 -16.24
N SER A 510 4.81 10.98 -17.35
CA SER A 510 4.84 9.53 -17.55
C SER A 510 5.68 8.82 -16.48
N THR A 511 6.83 9.40 -16.09
CA THR A 511 7.66 8.88 -15.01
C THR A 511 6.91 8.86 -13.67
N ILE A 512 6.13 9.91 -13.37
CA ILE A 512 5.30 9.98 -12.15
C ILE A 512 4.20 8.92 -12.20
N MET A 513 3.46 8.83 -13.30
CA MET A 513 2.37 7.87 -13.48
C MET A 513 2.87 6.41 -13.43
N SER A 514 4.02 6.13 -14.04
CA SER A 514 4.67 4.82 -13.95
C SER A 514 5.11 4.54 -12.50
N GLY A 515 5.72 5.52 -11.83
CA GLY A 515 6.17 5.38 -10.45
C GLY A 515 5.03 5.13 -9.46
N SER A 516 3.91 5.85 -9.59
CA SER A 516 2.73 5.73 -8.71
C SER A 516 2.02 4.40 -8.88
N THR A 517 2.08 3.81 -10.07
CA THR A 517 1.48 2.51 -10.40
C THR A 517 2.46 1.34 -10.23
N SER A 518 3.70 1.60 -9.84
CA SER A 518 4.74 0.56 -9.78
C SER A 518 4.49 -0.52 -8.73
N THR A 519 3.75 -0.23 -7.65
CA THR A 519 3.38 -1.24 -6.63
C THR A 519 2.27 -2.18 -7.13
N LEU A 520 1.48 -1.75 -8.11
CA LEU A 520 0.45 -2.58 -8.75
C LEU A 520 1.10 -3.53 -9.77
N ARG A 521 2.09 -3.04 -10.52
CA ARG A 521 2.78 -3.75 -11.60
C ARG A 521 3.91 -4.67 -11.12
N TYR A 522 4.56 -4.32 -10.02
CA TYR A 522 5.60 -5.13 -9.41
C TYR A 522 5.16 -5.47 -7.98
N PRO A 523 4.68 -6.70 -7.73
CA PRO A 523 4.14 -7.06 -6.43
C PRO A 523 5.21 -6.95 -5.35
N GLY A 524 4.94 -6.13 -4.34
CA GLY A 524 5.73 -5.94 -3.14
C GLY A 524 5.08 -6.56 -1.91
N TYR A 525 5.57 -6.20 -0.72
CA TYR A 525 5.01 -6.70 0.55
C TYR A 525 3.79 -5.91 1.05
N MET A 526 3.59 -4.67 0.59
CA MET A 526 2.53 -3.75 1.04
C MET A 526 2.00 -2.90 -0.11
N ASN A 527 0.71 -2.53 -0.07
CA ASN A 527 0.03 -1.63 -1.02
C ASN A 527 0.09 -2.11 -2.49
N ASN A 528 -0.30 -3.37 -2.73
CA ASN A 528 -0.31 -4.02 -4.05
C ASN A 528 -1.63 -3.82 -4.82
N ASP A 529 -2.59 -3.15 -4.20
CA ASP A 529 -3.93 -2.83 -4.70
C ASP A 529 -4.16 -1.32 -4.59
N LEU A 530 -4.95 -0.78 -5.52
CA LEU A 530 -5.31 0.62 -5.57
C LEU A 530 -6.10 1.05 -4.33
N ILE A 531 -6.96 0.16 -3.81
CA ILE A 531 -7.74 0.42 -2.59
C ILE A 531 -6.82 0.70 -1.39
N SER A 532 -5.83 -0.16 -1.12
CA SER A 532 -4.90 0.07 0.01
C SER A 532 -4.04 1.30 -0.21
N LEU A 533 -3.61 1.58 -1.44
CA LEU A 533 -2.85 2.78 -1.77
C LEU A 533 -3.65 4.06 -1.46
N ILE A 534 -4.87 4.16 -1.95
CA ILE A 534 -5.75 5.33 -1.72
C ILE A 534 -6.10 5.46 -0.24
N SER A 535 -6.48 4.37 0.42
CA SER A 535 -6.89 4.38 1.83
C SER A 535 -5.75 4.82 2.77
N SER A 536 -4.49 4.55 2.38
CA SER A 536 -3.32 5.00 3.13
C SER A 536 -3.06 6.51 3.04
N LEU A 537 -3.44 7.11 1.92
CA LEU A 537 -3.15 8.50 1.58
C LEU A 537 -4.30 9.45 1.93
N ILE A 538 -5.54 8.97 1.91
CA ILE A 538 -6.72 9.81 2.02
C ILE A 538 -7.52 9.36 3.23
N PRO A 539 -7.27 9.89 4.44
CA PRO A 539 -8.07 9.56 5.63
C PRO A 539 -9.44 10.26 5.62
N THR A 540 -9.58 11.33 4.84
CA THR A 540 -10.75 12.21 4.76
C THR A 540 -11.18 12.34 3.30
N PRO A 541 -12.37 11.84 2.91
CA PRO A 541 -12.76 11.69 1.50
C PRO A 541 -12.69 12.95 0.66
N ARG A 542 -13.04 14.13 1.20
CA ARG A 542 -12.99 15.40 0.44
C ARG A 542 -11.57 15.91 0.22
N LEU A 543 -10.63 15.59 1.12
CA LEU A 543 -9.23 16.00 1.00
C LEU A 543 -8.44 14.95 0.21
N HIS A 544 -8.79 14.70 -1.05
CA HIS A 544 -8.22 13.63 -1.86
C HIS A 544 -7.27 14.11 -2.98
N PHE A 545 -6.86 15.38 -2.96
CA PHE A 545 -5.89 15.93 -3.91
C PHE A 545 -4.46 15.66 -3.44
N LEU A 546 -3.72 14.87 -4.21
CA LEU A 546 -2.36 14.45 -3.91
C LEU A 546 -1.34 15.27 -4.70
N ILE A 547 -0.28 15.68 -4.01
CA ILE A 547 0.92 16.26 -4.62
C ILE A 547 1.97 15.18 -4.84
N SER A 548 2.73 15.31 -5.93
CA SER A 548 3.82 14.41 -6.27
C SER A 548 5.19 15.07 -6.08
N ALA A 549 6.20 14.27 -5.75
CA ALA A 549 7.60 14.67 -5.83
C ALA A 549 8.45 13.50 -6.29
N TYR A 550 9.50 13.76 -7.06
CA TYR A 550 10.34 12.70 -7.62
C TYR A 550 11.83 12.99 -7.41
N THR A 551 12.61 11.92 -7.23
CA THR A 551 14.07 11.99 -7.20
C THR A 551 14.64 10.66 -7.72
N PRO A 552 15.75 10.67 -8.48
CA PRO A 552 16.53 11.84 -8.91
C PRO A 552 15.90 12.59 -10.09
N LEU A 553 16.10 13.92 -10.08
CA LEU A 553 15.83 14.82 -11.20
C LEU A 553 17.18 15.38 -11.65
N THR A 554 17.87 14.63 -12.50
CA THR A 554 19.19 14.96 -13.07
C THR A 554 19.15 14.68 -14.57
N SER A 555 19.85 15.47 -15.37
CA SER A 555 20.01 15.19 -16.79
C SER A 555 20.91 13.97 -17.03
N ASP A 556 20.58 13.18 -18.05
CA ASP A 556 21.32 11.95 -18.42
C ASP A 556 22.80 12.20 -18.76
N ASN A 557 23.17 13.47 -19.02
CA ASN A 557 24.51 13.91 -19.42
C ASN A 557 25.42 14.33 -18.26
N THR A 558 24.93 14.35 -17.02
CA THR A 558 25.82 14.58 -15.87
C THR A 558 26.28 13.25 -15.31
N GLU A 559 27.51 12.85 -15.63
CA GLU A 559 28.26 11.85 -14.85
C GLU A 559 28.37 12.37 -13.41
N SER A 560 27.36 12.08 -12.59
CA SER A 560 27.44 12.38 -11.17
C SER A 560 28.48 11.45 -10.57
N GLU A 561 29.55 12.01 -10.01
CA GLU A 561 30.48 11.33 -9.12
C GLU A 561 29.71 10.31 -8.26
N VAL A 562 30.14 9.04 -8.34
CA VAL A 562 29.44 7.86 -7.80
C VAL A 562 29.38 7.93 -6.28
N ARG A 563 28.53 8.80 -5.73
CA ARG A 563 28.17 8.77 -4.32
C ARG A 563 26.98 7.84 -4.19
N LYS A 564 27.17 6.74 -3.46
CA LYS A 564 26.08 5.84 -3.07
C LYS A 564 24.96 6.68 -2.44
N THR A 565 23.84 6.79 -3.15
CA THR A 565 22.66 7.50 -2.64
C THR A 565 21.93 6.55 -1.70
N THR A 566 21.82 6.94 -0.44
CA THR A 566 21.13 6.13 0.59
C THR A 566 19.61 6.33 0.54
N VAL A 567 18.84 5.42 1.12
CA VAL A 567 17.38 5.55 1.30
C VAL A 567 17.02 6.86 2.00
N LEU A 568 17.77 7.20 3.05
CA LEU A 568 17.60 8.44 3.78
C LEU A 568 17.81 9.67 2.89
N ASP A 569 18.79 9.63 1.98
CA ASP A 569 19.02 10.72 1.03
C ASP A 569 17.85 10.89 0.07
N VAL A 570 17.30 9.78 -0.44
CA VAL A 570 16.10 9.77 -1.30
C VAL A 570 14.92 10.40 -0.56
N MET A 571 14.57 9.87 0.60
CA MET A 571 13.41 10.36 1.37
C MET A 571 13.56 11.82 1.80
N ARG A 572 14.77 12.25 2.19
CA ARG A 572 15.06 13.65 2.51
C ARG A 572 14.92 14.55 1.27
N ARG A 573 15.36 14.09 0.10
CA ARG A 573 15.20 14.85 -1.15
C ARG A 573 13.73 14.96 -1.54
N LEU A 574 12.93 13.91 -1.36
CA LEU A 574 11.49 13.95 -1.67
C LEU A 574 10.72 15.02 -0.89
N LEU A 575 11.11 15.28 0.36
CA LEU A 575 10.53 16.35 1.19
C LEU A 575 11.02 17.76 0.83
N GLN A 576 12.01 17.91 -0.06
CA GLN A 576 12.51 19.23 -0.44
C GLN A 576 11.54 19.90 -1.43
N PRO A 577 11.12 21.16 -1.19
CA PRO A 577 10.16 21.86 -2.07
C PRO A 577 10.57 21.93 -3.54
N LYS A 578 11.88 21.91 -3.83
CA LYS A 578 12.43 21.92 -5.19
C LYS A 578 12.19 20.64 -6.00
N ASN A 579 11.83 19.54 -5.35
CA ASN A 579 11.50 18.27 -6.00
C ASN A 579 9.98 18.04 -6.04
N VAL A 580 9.20 18.89 -5.37
CA VAL A 580 7.73 18.86 -5.39
C VAL A 580 7.23 19.45 -6.70
N MET A 581 6.34 18.69 -7.35
CA MET A 581 5.81 18.95 -8.69
C MET A 581 4.50 19.73 -8.66
N VAL A 582 4.22 20.41 -7.55
CA VAL A 582 3.11 21.35 -7.41
C VAL A 582 3.60 22.64 -6.78
N THR A 583 3.22 23.76 -7.37
CA THR A 583 3.51 25.09 -6.85
C THR A 583 2.57 25.37 -5.69
N THR A 584 3.06 25.15 -4.47
CA THR A 584 2.38 25.59 -3.26
C THR A 584 2.91 26.94 -2.85
N ALA A 585 2.03 27.86 -2.43
CA ALA A 585 2.47 29.13 -1.88
C ALA A 585 3.15 28.87 -0.53
N ALA A 586 4.47 29.07 -0.47
CA ALA A 586 5.26 28.84 0.74
C ALA A 586 4.95 29.83 1.89
N ARG A 587 4.10 30.84 1.65
CA ARG A 587 3.85 31.96 2.56
C ARG A 587 2.44 32.51 2.39
N ASP A 588 1.44 31.73 2.73
CA ASP A 588 0.26 32.36 3.32
C ASP A 588 0.69 32.79 4.74
N ARG A 589 0.89 34.09 4.97
CA ARG A 589 1.55 34.60 6.22
C ARG A 589 0.80 34.21 7.50
N ASN A 590 -0.45 33.74 7.36
CA ASN A 590 -1.37 33.47 8.45
C ASN A 590 -1.61 31.97 8.68
N VAL A 591 -1.23 31.08 7.76
CA VAL A 591 -1.56 29.64 7.85
C VAL A 591 -0.32 28.79 7.61
N THR A 592 0.03 27.97 8.61
CA THR A 592 1.04 26.93 8.46
C THR A 592 0.42 25.67 7.87
N HIS A 593 0.73 25.39 6.61
CA HIS A 593 0.28 24.15 5.97
C HIS A 593 1.01 22.93 6.53
N CYS A 594 0.35 21.77 6.50
CA CYS A 594 0.85 20.52 7.02
C CYS A 594 0.51 19.33 6.10
N TYR A 595 1.23 18.24 6.29
CA TYR A 595 0.97 16.95 5.67
C TYR A 595 -0.13 16.20 6.44
N VAL A 596 -1.14 15.75 5.70
CA VAL A 596 -2.14 14.80 6.19
C VAL A 596 -1.54 13.39 6.15
N SER A 597 -0.89 13.03 5.04
CA SER A 597 -0.27 11.72 4.83
C SER A 597 0.84 11.80 3.78
N ILE A 598 1.76 10.84 3.82
CA ILE A 598 2.85 10.69 2.87
C ILE A 598 3.04 9.21 2.55
N LEU A 599 3.07 8.86 1.26
CA LEU A 599 3.52 7.57 0.75
C LEU A 599 4.78 7.78 -0.11
N ASN A 600 5.90 7.19 0.33
CA ASN A 600 7.13 7.14 -0.46
C ASN A 600 7.24 5.78 -1.15
N ILE A 601 7.19 5.77 -2.47
CA ILE A 601 7.46 4.59 -3.29
C ILE A 601 8.95 4.64 -3.66
N ILE A 602 9.73 3.74 -3.07
CA ILE A 602 11.17 3.67 -3.30
C ILE A 602 11.44 2.49 -4.23
N GLN A 603 12.08 2.79 -5.35
CA GLN A 603 12.37 1.84 -6.41
C GLN A 603 13.86 1.52 -6.44
N GLY A 604 14.20 0.24 -6.37
CA GLY A 604 15.57 -0.26 -6.47
C GLY A 604 15.93 -1.26 -5.39
N GLU A 605 17.20 -1.67 -5.37
CA GLU A 605 17.71 -2.58 -4.35
C GLU A 605 17.92 -1.85 -3.03
N VAL A 606 17.01 -2.07 -2.09
CA VAL A 606 17.00 -1.41 -0.78
C VAL A 606 16.83 -2.45 0.33
N ASP A 607 17.63 -2.32 1.38
CA ASP A 607 17.45 -3.08 2.63
C ASP A 607 16.28 -2.49 3.44
N PRO A 608 15.23 -3.28 3.77
CA PRO A 608 14.14 -2.83 4.63
C PRO A 608 14.59 -2.27 5.98
N SER A 609 15.74 -2.72 6.53
CA SER A 609 16.27 -2.21 7.80
C SER A 609 16.68 -0.73 7.71
N GLU A 610 17.18 -0.28 6.55
CA GLU A 610 17.55 1.11 6.29
C GLU A 610 16.32 2.01 6.15
N VAL A 611 15.21 1.49 5.65
CA VAL A 611 13.94 2.22 5.53
C VAL A 611 13.43 2.62 6.91
N HIS A 612 13.40 1.68 7.86
CA HIS A 612 12.94 1.95 9.23
C HIS A 612 13.83 3.01 9.92
N LYS A 613 15.15 2.89 9.79
CA LYS A 613 16.10 3.89 10.32
C LYS A 613 15.89 5.26 9.68
N SER A 614 15.62 5.30 8.37
CA SER A 614 15.39 6.55 7.63
C SER A 614 14.11 7.23 8.07
N LEU A 615 13.03 6.46 8.26
CA LEU A 615 11.75 6.95 8.80
C LEU A 615 11.89 7.56 10.19
N MET A 616 12.58 6.87 11.11
CA MET A 616 12.82 7.39 12.46
C MET A 616 13.57 8.71 12.43
N ARG A 617 14.59 8.82 11.56
CA ARG A 617 15.39 10.03 11.45
C ARG A 617 14.61 11.22 10.86
N ILE A 618 13.67 10.97 9.96
CA ILE A 618 12.77 12.01 9.43
C ILE A 618 11.84 12.53 10.52
N ARG A 619 11.32 11.62 11.36
CA ARG A 619 10.45 11.96 12.50
C ARG A 619 11.21 12.74 13.58
N GLU A 620 12.37 12.26 14.02
CA GLU A 620 13.20 12.92 15.04
C GLU A 620 13.61 14.34 14.64
N ARG A 621 13.94 14.53 13.34
CA ARG A 621 14.36 15.84 12.81
C ARG A 621 13.19 16.76 12.45
N LYS A 622 11.95 16.29 12.55
CA LYS A 622 10.74 17.04 12.18
C LYS A 622 10.89 17.70 10.81
N LEU A 623 11.34 16.94 9.80
CA LEU A 623 11.54 17.46 8.45
C LEU A 623 10.23 17.76 7.69
N ALA A 624 9.10 17.33 8.25
CA ALA A 624 7.76 17.55 7.72
C ALA A 624 6.80 17.81 8.88
N ASP A 625 5.97 18.84 8.74
CA ASP A 625 4.92 19.19 9.70
C ASP A 625 3.65 18.41 9.36
N PHE A 626 3.10 17.67 10.32
CA PHE A 626 1.89 16.86 10.14
C PHE A 626 0.67 17.51 10.78
N ILE A 627 -0.50 17.06 10.36
CA ILE A 627 -1.78 17.43 10.97
C ILE A 627 -1.75 17.28 12.51
N PRO A 628 -2.32 18.23 13.26
CA PRO A 628 -2.22 18.23 14.72
C PRO A 628 -3.30 17.36 15.41
N TRP A 629 -4.31 16.92 14.67
CA TRP A 629 -5.46 16.15 15.15
C TRP A 629 -5.33 14.64 14.92
N GLY A 630 -4.24 14.18 14.29
CA GLY A 630 -4.00 12.78 14.00
C GLY A 630 -2.51 12.42 14.09
N PRO A 631 -2.18 11.11 14.10
CA PRO A 631 -0.79 10.67 14.07
C PRO A 631 -0.13 10.96 12.71
N ALA A 632 1.18 11.21 12.71
CA ALA A 632 1.96 11.40 11.50
C ALA A 632 1.99 10.13 10.63
N SER A 633 1.26 10.13 9.52
CA SER A 633 1.20 9.01 8.57
C SER A 633 2.30 9.14 7.51
N ILE A 634 3.38 8.37 7.68
CA ILE A 634 4.43 8.20 6.66
C ILE A 634 4.52 6.71 6.35
N GLN A 635 4.14 6.34 5.14
CA GLN A 635 4.24 4.99 4.62
C GLN A 635 5.37 4.92 3.59
N VAL A 636 5.99 3.75 3.50
CA VAL A 636 7.01 3.46 2.50
C VAL A 636 6.64 2.16 1.81
N ALA A 637 6.50 2.22 0.49
CA ALA A 637 6.38 1.05 -0.35
C ALA A 637 7.70 0.82 -1.08
N LEU A 638 8.21 -0.41 -1.01
CA LEU A 638 9.38 -0.82 -1.77
C LEU A 638 8.90 -1.51 -3.04
N SER A 639 9.36 -1.03 -4.18
CA SER A 639 9.09 -1.63 -5.47
C SER A 639 10.40 -2.00 -6.17
N LYS A 640 10.39 -3.09 -6.93
CA LYS A 640 11.52 -3.49 -7.76
C LYS A 640 11.51 -2.62 -9.02
N LYS A 641 12.70 -2.27 -9.51
CA LYS A 641 12.82 -1.66 -10.84
C LYS A 641 12.61 -2.72 -11.90
N SER A 642 12.14 -2.29 -13.08
CA SER A 642 12.15 -3.14 -14.27
C SER A 642 13.56 -3.66 -14.52
N PRO A 643 13.73 -4.98 -14.76
CA PRO A 643 15.02 -5.55 -15.13
C PRO A 643 15.43 -5.19 -16.57
N TYR A 644 14.51 -4.71 -17.40
CA TYR A 644 14.75 -4.43 -18.83
C TYR A 644 15.26 -3.01 -19.09
N ILE A 645 15.04 -2.08 -18.14
CA ILE A 645 15.49 -0.70 -18.27
C ILE A 645 16.78 -0.51 -17.48
N THR A 646 17.84 -0.16 -18.21
CA THR A 646 19.09 0.28 -17.58
C THR A 646 18.90 1.69 -17.04
N THR A 647 19.01 1.86 -15.73
CA THR A 647 18.98 3.18 -15.09
C THR A 647 20.34 3.48 -14.49
N GLN A 648 20.86 4.69 -14.72
CA GLN A 648 22.13 5.15 -14.15
C GLN A 648 22.09 5.19 -12.61
N HIS A 649 20.90 5.41 -12.04
CA HIS A 649 20.68 5.54 -10.60
C HIS A 649 20.19 4.23 -9.98
N ARG A 650 20.93 3.69 -9.02
CA ARG A 650 20.55 2.45 -8.30
C ARG A 650 19.22 2.56 -7.56
N VAL A 651 18.91 3.74 -7.02
CA VAL A 651 17.70 3.99 -6.22
C VAL A 651 17.00 5.25 -6.71
N SER A 652 15.70 5.15 -6.98
CA SER A 652 14.79 6.27 -7.22
C SER A 652 13.69 6.27 -6.17
N GLY A 653 13.03 7.42 -6.01
CA GLY A 653 11.89 7.56 -5.13
C GLY A 653 10.85 8.48 -5.74
N LEU A 654 9.60 8.11 -5.53
CA LEU A 654 8.43 8.93 -5.77
C LEU A 654 7.73 9.15 -4.43
N MET A 655 7.29 10.38 -4.17
CA MET A 655 6.42 10.69 -3.05
C MET A 655 5.06 11.06 -3.59
N LEU A 656 4.02 10.42 -3.06
CA LEU A 656 2.64 10.89 -3.12
C LEU A 656 2.30 11.41 -1.73
N ALA A 657 1.85 12.66 -1.64
CA ALA A 657 1.54 13.25 -0.35
C ALA A 657 0.21 13.99 -0.40
N ASN A 658 -0.57 13.85 0.66
CA ASN A 658 -1.72 14.68 0.90
C ASN A 658 -1.29 15.87 1.76
N HIS A 659 -1.27 17.07 1.18
CA HIS A 659 -0.71 18.26 1.81
C HIS A 659 -1.67 19.43 1.68
N THR A 660 -1.98 20.10 2.80
CA THR A 660 -3.01 21.17 2.85
C THR A 660 -2.65 22.40 2.00
N GLY A 661 -1.37 22.56 1.64
CA GLY A 661 -0.91 23.65 0.78
C GLY A 661 -1.44 23.60 -0.65
N ILE A 662 -2.09 22.51 -1.07
CA ILE A 662 -2.80 22.44 -2.36
C ILE A 662 -3.93 23.46 -2.46
N SER A 663 -4.53 23.86 -1.34
CA SER A 663 -5.56 24.92 -1.29
C SER A 663 -5.12 26.23 -1.95
N SER A 664 -3.82 26.58 -1.88
CA SER A 664 -3.26 27.77 -2.55
C SER A 664 -3.29 27.71 -4.08
N LEU A 665 -3.40 26.51 -4.67
CA LEU A 665 -3.62 26.34 -6.10
C LEU A 665 -5.08 26.63 -6.47
N PHE A 666 -6.02 26.14 -5.66
CA PHE A 666 -7.44 26.39 -5.84
C PHE A 666 -7.78 27.88 -5.67
N ASP A 667 -7.19 28.52 -4.64
CA ASP A 667 -7.34 29.95 -4.36
C ASP A 667 -6.98 30.81 -5.59
N ARG A 668 -5.85 30.51 -6.24
CA ARG A 668 -5.43 31.20 -7.48
C ARG A 668 -6.40 30.99 -8.65
N ILE A 669 -6.95 29.78 -8.80
CA ILE A 669 -7.93 29.48 -9.85
C ILE A 669 -9.23 30.24 -9.60
N CYS A 670 -9.71 30.23 -8.35
CA CYS A 670 -10.88 30.96 -7.91
C CYS A 670 -10.71 32.47 -8.08
N ASP A 671 -9.56 33.05 -7.74
CA ASP A 671 -9.26 34.46 -7.95
C ASP A 671 -9.36 34.87 -9.42
N HIS A 672 -8.89 34.01 -10.33
CA HIS A 672 -8.96 34.25 -11.77
C HIS A 672 -10.39 34.14 -12.28
N TYR A 673 -11.13 33.15 -11.81
CA TYR A 673 -12.55 32.97 -12.09
C TYR A 673 -13.36 34.18 -11.60
N ASP A 674 -13.15 34.62 -10.36
CA ASP A 674 -13.89 35.72 -9.73
C ASP A 674 -13.68 37.04 -10.51
N LYS A 675 -12.49 37.27 -11.06
CA LYS A 675 -12.20 38.44 -11.92
C LYS A 675 -12.99 38.43 -13.24
N LEU A 676 -13.23 37.24 -13.80
CA LEU A 676 -13.96 37.08 -15.07
C LEU A 676 -15.47 37.17 -14.85
N ILE A 677 -16.01 36.43 -13.86
CA ILE A 677 -17.46 36.34 -13.62
C ILE A 677 -18.04 37.68 -13.15
N LYS A 678 -17.30 38.45 -12.32
CA LYS A 678 -17.72 39.81 -11.90
C LYS A 678 -17.92 40.79 -13.05
N ARG A 679 -17.33 40.50 -14.22
CA ARG A 679 -17.45 41.32 -15.44
C ARG A 679 -18.34 40.66 -16.49
N GLU A 680 -18.93 39.51 -16.17
CA GLU A 680 -19.62 38.62 -17.11
C GLU A 680 -18.83 38.37 -18.41
N ALA A 681 -17.49 38.35 -18.30
CA ALA A 681 -16.62 38.24 -19.46
C ALA A 681 -16.71 36.82 -20.06
N PHE A 682 -16.89 36.73 -21.39
CA PHE A 682 -16.92 35.47 -22.16
C PHE A 682 -18.03 34.47 -21.80
N VAL A 683 -19.02 34.87 -20.99
CA VAL A 683 -20.12 34.01 -20.54
C VAL A 683 -21.12 33.69 -21.66
N GLU A 684 -21.24 34.55 -22.67
CA GLU A 684 -22.17 34.37 -23.80
C GLU A 684 -21.96 33.06 -24.56
N ASN A 685 -20.72 32.58 -24.65
CA ASN A 685 -20.42 31.30 -25.29
C ASN A 685 -20.96 30.10 -24.49
N PHE A 686 -21.11 30.25 -23.18
CA PHE A 686 -21.71 29.23 -22.31
C PHE A 686 -23.24 29.29 -22.39
N ARG A 687 -23.83 30.49 -22.39
CA ARG A 687 -25.31 30.69 -22.47
C ARG A 687 -25.98 30.08 -23.70
N ARG A 688 -25.24 29.81 -24.76
CA ARG A 688 -25.77 29.13 -25.96
C ARG A 688 -26.09 27.65 -25.73
N LEU A 689 -25.63 27.08 -24.62
CA LEU A 689 -25.75 25.65 -24.34
C LEU A 689 -26.80 25.37 -23.27
N PRO A 690 -27.46 24.19 -23.32
CA PRO A 690 -28.65 23.92 -22.52
C PRO A 690 -28.46 24.17 -21.02
N MET A 691 -27.32 23.78 -20.46
CA MET A 691 -27.01 23.92 -19.03
C MET A 691 -26.95 25.37 -18.54
N PHE A 692 -26.55 26.31 -19.40
CA PHE A 692 -26.35 27.73 -19.02
C PHE A 692 -27.35 28.66 -19.72
N LYS A 693 -28.36 28.09 -20.40
CA LYS A 693 -29.31 28.86 -21.23
C LYS A 693 -30.19 29.77 -20.37
N ASP A 694 -30.66 29.25 -19.25
CA ASP A 694 -31.66 29.92 -18.42
C ASP A 694 -31.03 30.67 -17.23
N ASN A 695 -29.96 30.12 -16.63
CA ASN A 695 -29.25 30.72 -15.51
C ASN A 695 -27.74 30.41 -15.55
N LEU A 696 -26.99 31.00 -14.62
CA LEU A 696 -25.57 30.75 -14.40
C LEU A 696 -25.35 30.02 -13.07
N ASP A 697 -26.35 29.30 -12.58
CA ASP A 697 -26.34 28.76 -11.21
C ASP A 697 -25.23 27.72 -11.05
N GLU A 698 -24.97 26.92 -12.08
CA GLU A 698 -23.88 25.93 -12.09
C GLU A 698 -22.50 26.56 -11.88
N PHE A 699 -22.30 27.80 -12.33
CA PHE A 699 -21.05 28.52 -12.08
C PHE A 699 -20.88 28.89 -10.61
N TYR A 700 -21.95 29.39 -9.98
CA TYR A 700 -21.93 29.79 -8.58
C TYR A 700 -21.85 28.59 -7.65
N ASP A 701 -22.59 27.52 -7.94
CA ASP A 701 -22.55 26.26 -7.21
C ASP A 701 -21.16 25.62 -7.28
N SER A 702 -20.57 25.53 -8.48
CA SER A 702 -19.19 25.04 -8.62
C SER A 702 -18.18 25.86 -7.84
N ARG A 703 -18.35 27.20 -7.83
CA ARG A 703 -17.48 28.09 -7.06
C ARG A 703 -17.63 27.91 -5.55
N GLU A 704 -18.85 27.62 -5.08
CA GLU A 704 -19.16 27.36 -3.68
C GLU A 704 -18.56 26.02 -3.21
N VAL A 705 -18.72 24.94 -3.98
CA VAL A 705 -18.12 23.64 -3.66
C VAL A 705 -16.60 23.74 -3.53
N VAL A 706 -15.94 24.46 -4.45
CA VAL A 706 -14.48 24.68 -4.38
C VAL A 706 -14.10 25.56 -3.17
N GLN A 707 -14.94 26.52 -2.79
CA GLN A 707 -14.73 27.32 -1.58
C GLN A 707 -14.80 26.45 -0.32
N GLN A 708 -15.83 25.61 -0.21
CA GLN A 708 -16.00 24.68 0.90
C GLN A 708 -14.81 23.72 1.01
N LEU A 709 -14.30 23.22 -0.12
CA LEU A 709 -13.09 22.40 -0.17
C LEU A 709 -11.87 23.15 0.38
N MET A 710 -11.65 24.40 -0.04
CA MET A 710 -10.55 25.22 0.44
C MET A 710 -10.64 25.49 1.95
N ASP A 711 -11.84 25.78 2.44
CA ASP A 711 -12.08 26.03 3.85
C ASP A 711 -11.90 24.77 4.69
N GLU A 712 -12.26 23.59 4.17
CA GLU A 712 -11.97 22.31 4.81
C GLU A 712 -10.45 22.04 4.88
N TYR A 713 -9.70 22.32 3.80
CA TYR A 713 -8.23 22.23 3.81
C TYR A 713 -7.58 23.17 4.83
N ARG A 714 -8.14 24.38 4.99
CA ARG A 714 -7.69 25.34 6.02
C ARG A 714 -8.03 24.83 7.42
N ALA A 715 -9.24 24.34 7.64
CA ALA A 715 -9.66 23.77 8.91
C ALA A 715 -8.80 22.57 9.32
N ALA A 716 -8.39 21.73 8.37
CA ALA A 716 -7.51 20.57 8.60
C ALA A 716 -6.13 20.93 9.15
N THR A 717 -5.70 22.19 9.09
CA THR A 717 -4.45 22.66 9.72
C THR A 717 -4.59 22.87 11.24
N THR A 718 -5.82 22.90 11.75
CA THR A 718 -6.13 23.21 13.15
C THR A 718 -6.49 21.96 13.96
N LYS A 719 -6.32 22.01 15.29
CA LYS A 719 -6.67 20.88 16.18
C LYS A 719 -8.18 20.60 16.21
N ASP A 720 -9.00 21.61 15.93
CA ASP A 720 -10.45 21.54 16.03
C ASP A 720 -11.12 20.89 14.80
N TYR A 721 -10.32 20.46 13.80
CA TYR A 721 -10.83 19.82 12.59
C TYR A 721 -11.75 18.62 12.86
N VAL A 722 -11.51 17.85 13.92
CA VAL A 722 -12.36 16.70 14.30
C VAL A 722 -13.81 17.13 14.56
N ASN A 723 -14.03 18.38 15.00
CA ASN A 723 -15.35 18.94 15.25
C ASN A 723 -15.91 19.74 14.06
N PHE A 724 -15.11 19.96 13.00
CA PHE A 724 -15.50 20.76 11.84
C PHE A 724 -16.74 20.20 11.14
N GLY A 725 -16.83 18.87 10.98
CA GLY A 725 -17.99 18.21 10.38
C GLY A 725 -19.29 18.38 11.20
N ASN A 726 -19.19 18.53 12.53
CA ASN A 726 -20.36 18.76 13.40
C ASN A 726 -20.80 20.23 13.39
N LEU A 727 -19.88 21.16 13.14
CA LEU A 727 -20.18 22.60 13.06
C LEU A 727 -20.94 22.96 11.78
N GLN A 728 -20.70 22.27 10.67
CA GLN A 728 -21.46 22.47 9.42
C GLN A 728 -22.91 21.99 9.57
N ALA A 729 -23.15 20.82 10.17
CA ALA A 729 -24.50 20.30 10.40
C ALA A 729 -25.35 21.18 11.33
N GLY A 730 -24.73 21.82 12.34
CA GLY A 730 -25.43 22.74 13.24
C GLY A 730 -25.79 24.11 12.63
N GLN A 731 -25.16 24.51 11.52
CA GLN A 731 -25.49 25.75 10.82
C GLN A 731 -26.65 25.56 9.83
N THR A 732 -26.81 24.36 9.26
CA THR A 732 -27.93 24.05 8.35
C THR A 732 -29.27 23.88 9.07
N GLU A 733 -29.26 23.61 10.38
CA GLU A 733 -30.49 23.55 11.20
C GLU A 733 -30.97 24.92 11.72
N GLN A 734 -30.24 26.02 11.45
CA GLN A 734 -30.58 27.37 11.93
C GLN A 734 -30.98 28.36 10.83
N THR A 735 -31.01 27.95 9.56
CA THR A 735 -31.55 28.71 8.42
C THR A 735 -32.67 27.92 7.77
#